data_AF-A0A397ATU7-F1
#
_entry.id   AF-A0A397ATU7-F1
#
_cell.length_a   1.000
_cell.length_b   1.000
_cell.length_c   1.000
_cell.angle_alpha   90.00
_cell.angle_beta   90.00
_cell.angle_gamma   90.00
#
_symmetry.space_group_name_H-M   'P 1'
#
loop_
_entity.id
_entity.type
_entity.pdbx_description
1 polymer ?
#
loop_
_entity_poly.entity_id
_entity_poly.type
_entity_poly.pdbx_seq_one_letter_code
_entity_poly.pdbx_strand_id
1 'polypeptide(L)'
;MLPTSGGGGDGKAKYKNRYAVLQQTYEERLQSLGDMFQKSLDEIHGDESLAILRQDNVSSDYVGVRVLELVGHALRDEKEHFIRTLTAKLAKKDASLKELVREKEGMTMQRKAMLDEMHQVASHVEALQARYTAMSTDTSAADAEVQRLRHENQSLIEELSARDSDRAKWDDERRGFVLMQQDLVRLQAIHAKDAAFYADERATSAASIGRLTAKVDDLEQSRAASTAECTTLRLAVQEKSIEFMHAQDAIAALQAQVEALSPLEAQLTELRATHQAKLHEVDMQLWEARRKYTAVGDQVQGLIHDHDLDRAQLVAAHESDRAVAADALRMCEERFQQLEASSAAQLASLHAKMEHQDGIIQQTTRQLHAARAQVERSMAERAASDLEMQAATAKQALQNALDKEKNARSTLQDQFQSYKRIADGKMQALQAALQAKQDANDRLEQAEKRMLQWQDSAMKKHDKLVQTIKTRYQAAAKSTEDCDAHKAEAASRLELAVLIQAKVAECTAKHDVPGEFIRMSQHKAELDKMALQLQTAHVQDKIQWEDNQKRLLDDRLDSLRTEMDTWKAQLSEEKVQRDELQAALMHEHKLHMDTRERLDEQAMAKTILVQRDVEMHVQSIHELRTNQTVASDALLSKLCDKDASLASLQEKLHVTQVTQTSILSQAKAEFSAKELEWTGQVTELQAKVDVLTNEIHVQTLAHAESEDKVHQLEADVDRWRQEADQNQVELANLRLKKRQIKRTLETKLDEVHATTTHAQDKWNHQ
;
A
#
# COMPACT_ATOMS: atom_id res chain seq x y z
N MET A 1 61.65 15.94 43.47
CA MET A 1 62.45 16.26 44.69
C MET A 1 63.91 16.41 44.28
N LEU A 2 64.64 17.36 44.86
CA LEU A 2 66.08 17.53 44.67
C LEU A 2 66.82 17.20 45.98
N PRO A 3 67.90 16.38 45.97
CA PRO A 3 68.69 16.12 47.16
C PRO A 3 69.67 17.27 47.42
N THR A 4 69.41 18.07 48.46
CA THR A 4 70.34 19.12 48.91
C THR A 4 71.53 18.50 49.64
N SER A 5 72.73 18.61 49.06
CA SER A 5 73.96 18.02 49.63
C SER A 5 74.47 18.80 50.84
N GLY A 6 74.21 18.31 52.06
CA GLY A 6 74.82 18.84 53.28
C GLY A 6 76.31 18.48 53.37
N GLY A 7 77.20 19.45 53.13
CA GLY A 7 78.65 19.23 52.96
C GLY A 7 79.59 19.93 53.96
N GLY A 8 79.10 20.38 55.11
CA GLY A 8 79.86 21.29 56.01
C GLY A 8 80.93 20.66 56.91
N GLY A 9 80.81 19.38 57.31
CA GLY A 9 81.64 18.79 58.38
C GLY A 9 82.95 18.14 57.92
N ASP A 10 83.02 17.68 56.68
CA ASP A 10 84.00 16.70 56.20
C ASP A 10 85.43 17.29 55.99
N GLY A 11 85.52 18.60 55.77
CA GLY A 11 86.80 19.29 55.53
C GLY A 11 87.84 19.06 56.64
N LYS A 12 87.48 19.27 57.91
CA LYS A 12 88.42 19.11 59.04
C LYS A 12 88.91 17.67 59.20
N ALA A 13 88.04 16.67 58.98
CA ALA A 13 88.43 15.27 59.02
C ALA A 13 89.41 14.92 57.89
N LYS A 14 89.12 15.37 56.66
CA LYS A 14 90.01 15.18 55.49
C LYS A 14 91.36 15.89 55.65
N TYR A 15 91.41 17.08 56.24
CA TYR A 15 92.68 17.73 56.56
C TYR A 15 93.47 16.99 57.66
N LYS A 16 92.82 16.53 58.73
CA LYS A 16 93.49 15.75 59.80
C LYS A 16 94.07 14.44 59.26
N ASN A 17 93.31 13.70 58.44
CA ASN A 17 93.80 12.46 57.82
C ASN A 17 94.92 12.72 56.80
N ARG A 18 94.84 13.80 56.00
CA ARG A 18 95.95 14.21 55.13
C ARG A 18 97.22 14.52 55.92
N TYR A 19 97.10 15.22 57.04
CA TYR A 19 98.24 15.54 57.89
C TYR A 19 98.83 14.29 58.56
N ALA A 20 97.99 13.38 59.06
CA ALA A 20 98.44 12.11 59.63
C ALA A 20 99.16 11.22 58.61
N VAL A 21 98.62 11.07 57.39
CA VAL A 21 99.28 10.33 56.29
C VAL A 21 100.60 11.00 55.90
N LEU A 22 100.65 12.34 55.85
CA LEU A 22 101.87 13.07 55.53
C LEU A 22 102.94 12.88 56.63
N GLN A 23 102.55 12.98 57.91
CA GLN A 23 103.42 12.72 59.06
C GLN A 23 103.96 11.28 59.02
N GLN A 24 103.10 10.28 58.86
CA GLN A 24 103.50 8.88 58.71
C GLN A 24 104.47 8.69 57.53
N THR A 25 104.24 9.35 56.39
CA THR A 25 105.15 9.30 55.23
C THR A 25 106.52 9.91 55.54
N TYR A 26 106.59 10.94 56.39
CA TYR A 26 107.86 11.51 56.85
C TYR A 26 108.54 10.62 57.90
N GLU A 27 107.79 10.01 58.82
CA GLU A 27 108.29 9.07 59.83
C GLU A 27 108.85 7.80 59.17
N GLU A 28 108.11 7.18 58.24
CA GLU A 28 108.60 6.06 57.39
C GLU A 28 109.87 6.43 56.61
N ARG A 29 109.96 7.67 56.11
CA ARG A 29 111.15 8.15 55.39
C ARG A 29 112.34 8.39 56.31
N LEU A 30 112.12 8.88 57.54
CA LEU A 30 113.19 9.05 58.54
C LEU A 30 113.67 7.69 59.07
N GLN A 31 112.75 6.74 59.30
CA GLN A 31 113.06 5.36 59.64
C GLN A 31 113.94 4.72 58.56
N SER A 32 113.51 4.79 57.30
CA SER A 32 114.28 4.31 56.14
C SER A 32 115.65 5.01 55.98
N LEU A 33 115.77 6.29 56.34
CA LEU A 33 117.05 7.00 56.33
C LEU A 33 117.99 6.48 57.44
N GLY A 34 117.46 6.22 58.63
CA GLY A 34 118.19 5.60 59.74
C GLY A 34 118.66 4.18 59.40
N ASP A 35 117.78 3.35 58.84
CA ASP A 35 118.11 2.00 58.39
C ASP A 35 119.21 1.99 57.31
N MET A 36 119.23 2.99 56.40
CA MET A 36 120.30 3.15 55.41
C MET A 36 121.64 3.58 56.05
N PHE A 37 121.62 4.52 57.01
CA PHE A 37 122.84 4.89 57.74
C PHE A 37 123.39 3.72 58.54
N GLN A 38 122.53 2.92 59.20
CA GLN A 38 122.97 1.74 59.93
C GLN A 38 123.60 0.70 59.00
N LYS A 39 122.97 0.35 57.88
CA LYS A 39 123.56 -0.57 56.89
C LYS A 39 124.90 -0.08 56.34
N SER A 40 124.99 1.21 56.00
CA SER A 40 126.24 1.79 55.49
C SER A 40 127.35 1.72 56.55
N LEU A 41 127.02 1.92 57.83
CA LEU A 41 127.96 1.73 58.94
C LEU A 41 128.34 0.26 59.12
N ASP A 42 127.39 -0.68 59.04
CA ASP A 42 127.64 -2.11 59.15
C ASP A 42 128.54 -2.62 58.01
N GLU A 43 128.33 -2.12 56.79
CA GLU A 43 129.17 -2.39 55.61
C GLU A 43 130.58 -1.79 55.75
N ILE A 44 130.70 -0.57 56.28
CA ILE A 44 132.01 0.06 56.58
C ILE A 44 132.77 -0.69 57.69
N HIS A 45 132.07 -1.21 58.71
CA HIS A 45 132.70 -2.03 59.75
C HIS A 45 133.01 -3.46 59.29
N GLY A 46 132.33 -3.94 58.24
CA GLY A 46 132.53 -5.27 57.65
C GLY A 46 133.58 -5.37 56.54
N ASP A 47 134.07 -4.26 55.98
CA ASP A 47 135.09 -4.30 54.93
C ASP A 47 136.48 -4.68 55.50
N GLU A 48 136.92 -5.91 55.21
CA GLU A 48 138.22 -6.45 55.59
C GLU A 48 139.40 -5.57 55.13
N SER A 49 139.26 -4.84 54.01
CA SER A 49 140.30 -3.91 53.55
C SER A 49 140.48 -2.72 54.49
N LEU A 50 139.42 -2.22 55.14
CA LEU A 50 139.52 -1.19 56.17
C LEU A 50 140.14 -1.71 57.47
N ALA A 51 139.97 -2.99 57.78
CA ALA A 51 140.66 -3.64 58.89
C ALA A 51 142.17 -3.82 58.62
N ILE A 52 142.56 -4.11 57.37
CA ILE A 52 143.96 -4.24 56.93
C ILE A 52 144.64 -2.87 56.88
N LEU A 53 144.02 -1.87 56.24
CA LEU A 53 144.56 -0.51 56.11
C LEU A 53 144.80 0.20 57.46
N ARG A 54 144.17 -0.27 58.55
CA ARG A 54 144.37 0.24 59.92
C ARG A 54 145.51 -0.45 60.69
N GLN A 55 146.10 -1.52 60.17
CA GLN A 55 147.16 -2.28 60.86
C GLN A 55 148.58 -1.82 60.53
N ASP A 56 148.78 -1.12 59.39
CA ASP A 56 150.07 -0.57 58.98
C ASP A 56 150.02 0.96 58.91
N ASN A 57 150.93 1.60 59.65
CA ASN A 57 151.09 3.05 59.77
C ASN A 57 151.30 3.76 58.42
N VAL A 58 151.81 3.07 57.38
CA VAL A 58 152.00 3.65 56.04
C VAL A 58 150.69 3.64 55.22
N SER A 59 149.77 2.74 55.53
CA SER A 59 148.51 2.56 54.79
C SER A 59 147.30 3.26 55.43
N SER A 60 147.42 3.64 56.70
CA SER A 60 146.39 4.35 57.48
C SER A 60 145.79 5.58 56.77
N ASP A 61 146.59 6.35 56.04
CA ASP A 61 146.13 7.57 55.35
C ASP A 61 145.06 7.30 54.26
N TYR A 62 145.01 6.07 53.72
CA TYR A 62 144.06 5.68 52.68
C TYR A 62 142.70 5.22 53.22
N VAL A 63 142.58 4.99 54.53
CA VAL A 63 141.32 4.58 55.21
C VAL A 63 140.19 5.56 54.90
N GLY A 64 140.46 6.87 54.90
CA GLY A 64 139.45 7.90 54.59
C GLY A 64 138.96 7.86 53.15
N VAL A 65 139.84 7.57 52.19
CA VAL A 65 139.48 7.42 50.77
C VAL A 65 138.58 6.19 50.58
N ARG A 66 138.96 5.06 51.17
CA ARG A 66 138.21 3.81 51.08
C ARG A 66 136.80 3.90 51.68
N VAL A 67 136.63 4.60 52.80
CA VAL A 67 135.30 4.90 53.37
C VAL A 67 134.45 5.73 52.41
N LEU A 68 135.03 6.75 51.75
CA LEU A 68 134.31 7.58 50.77
C LEU A 68 133.89 6.79 49.52
N GLU A 69 134.67 5.81 49.07
CA GLU A 69 134.27 4.90 47.99
C GLU A 69 133.02 4.09 48.36
N LEU A 70 133.02 3.44 49.53
CA LEU A 70 131.89 2.61 50.00
C LEU A 70 130.60 3.44 50.08
N VAL A 71 130.66 4.61 50.73
CA VAL A 71 129.52 5.55 50.79
C VAL A 71 129.08 6.01 49.40
N GLY A 72 130.03 6.27 48.50
CA GLY A 72 129.76 6.67 47.10
C GLY A 72 129.12 5.57 46.25
N HIS A 73 129.30 4.29 46.60
CA HIS A 73 128.62 3.15 45.99
C HIS A 73 127.21 2.95 46.56
N ALA A 74 127.06 2.90 47.89
CA ALA A 74 125.75 2.75 48.55
C ALA A 74 124.75 3.83 48.10
N LEU A 75 125.19 5.10 48.05
CA LEU A 75 124.37 6.22 47.57
C LEU A 75 123.99 6.14 46.08
N ARG A 76 124.76 5.41 45.26
CA ARG A 76 124.48 5.23 43.84
C ARG A 76 123.43 4.16 43.61
N ASP A 77 123.55 3.04 44.31
CA ASP A 77 122.65 1.91 44.17
C ASP A 77 121.26 2.23 44.74
N GLU A 78 121.19 2.99 45.85
CA GLU A 78 119.92 3.55 46.36
C GLU A 78 119.31 4.60 45.43
N LYS A 79 120.12 5.43 44.75
CA LYS A 79 119.60 6.35 43.71
C LYS A 79 118.94 5.57 42.58
N GLU A 80 119.52 4.46 42.13
CA GLU A 80 118.89 3.60 41.13
C GLU A 80 117.65 2.88 41.68
N HIS A 81 117.70 2.35 42.90
CA HIS A 81 116.56 1.70 43.54
C HIS A 81 115.36 2.64 43.68
N PHE A 82 115.60 3.89 44.07
CA PHE A 82 114.58 4.94 44.17
C PHE A 82 113.99 5.31 42.81
N ILE A 83 114.81 5.47 41.76
CA ILE A 83 114.34 5.74 40.38
C ILE A 83 113.48 4.59 39.86
N ARG A 84 113.94 3.34 39.99
CA ARG A 84 113.16 2.15 39.58
C ARG A 84 111.81 2.07 40.32
N THR A 85 111.82 2.36 41.63
CA THR A 85 110.62 2.35 42.48
C THR A 85 109.63 3.47 42.13
N LEU A 86 110.10 4.68 41.81
CA LEU A 86 109.25 5.77 41.33
C LEU A 86 108.63 5.43 39.97
N THR A 87 109.41 4.91 39.02
CA THR A 87 108.92 4.51 37.70
C THR A 87 107.82 3.45 37.80
N ALA A 88 107.99 2.44 38.66
CA ALA A 88 106.97 1.42 38.91
C ALA A 88 105.68 2.02 39.55
N LYS A 89 105.83 2.97 40.50
CA LYS A 89 104.68 3.68 41.11
C LYS A 89 103.92 4.55 40.10
N LEU A 90 104.64 5.22 39.19
CA LEU A 90 104.04 6.03 38.12
C LEU A 90 103.30 5.15 37.09
N ALA A 91 103.93 4.07 36.60
CA ALA A 91 103.30 3.14 35.66
C ALA A 91 102.00 2.52 36.23
N LYS A 92 101.99 2.17 37.53
CA LYS A 92 100.78 1.67 38.20
C LYS A 92 99.68 2.72 38.30
N LYS A 93 100.01 4.01 38.45
CA LYS A 93 99.03 5.11 38.48
C LYS A 93 98.46 5.44 37.10
N ASP A 94 99.30 5.42 36.06
CA ASP A 94 98.86 5.59 34.67
C ASP A 94 97.91 4.46 34.22
N ALA A 95 98.20 3.21 34.60
CA ALA A 95 97.31 2.07 34.36
C ALA A 95 95.92 2.28 35.00
N SER A 96 95.85 2.66 36.28
CA SER A 96 94.56 2.92 36.95
C SER A 96 93.81 4.13 36.37
N LEU A 97 94.51 5.15 35.85
CA LEU A 97 93.85 6.27 35.17
C LEU A 97 93.23 5.83 33.84
N LYS A 98 93.92 4.99 33.05
CA LYS A 98 93.40 4.44 31.79
C LYS A 98 92.20 3.51 31.99
N GLU A 99 92.15 2.81 33.12
CA GLU A 99 91.02 1.98 33.53
C GLU A 99 89.79 2.84 33.88
N LEU A 100 89.96 3.87 34.72
CA LEU A 100 88.89 4.83 35.08
C LEU A 100 88.36 5.63 33.87
N VAL A 101 89.20 5.93 32.89
CA VAL A 101 88.76 6.58 31.63
C VAL A 101 87.83 5.66 30.84
N ARG A 102 88.18 4.37 30.69
CA ARG A 102 87.31 3.38 30.00
C ARG A 102 86.00 3.14 30.74
N GLU A 103 86.03 3.09 32.07
CA GLU A 103 84.81 2.96 32.88
C GLU A 103 83.88 4.17 32.68
N LYS A 104 84.43 5.39 32.67
CA LYS A 104 83.69 6.62 32.34
C LYS A 104 83.11 6.57 30.92
N GLU A 105 83.87 6.13 29.93
CA GLU A 105 83.42 6.00 28.53
C GLU A 105 82.24 5.02 28.42
N GLY A 106 82.35 3.84 29.03
CA GLY A 106 81.27 2.85 29.11
C GLY A 106 80.00 3.41 29.77
N MET A 107 80.14 4.11 30.90
CA MET A 107 79.02 4.78 31.57
C MET A 107 78.37 5.87 30.71
N THR A 108 79.15 6.61 29.89
CA THR A 108 78.56 7.58 28.95
C THR A 108 77.81 6.93 27.79
N MET A 109 78.28 5.81 27.26
CA MET A 109 77.54 5.04 26.24
C MET A 109 76.25 4.45 26.81
N GLN A 110 76.30 3.87 28.02
CA GLN A 110 75.13 3.31 28.68
C GLN A 110 74.08 4.38 29.01
N ARG A 111 74.52 5.58 29.46
CA ARG A 111 73.64 6.73 29.65
C ARG A 111 73.00 7.21 28.35
N LYS A 112 73.72 7.17 27.22
CA LYS A 112 73.13 7.53 25.92
C LYS A 112 72.06 6.52 25.50
N ALA A 113 72.36 5.23 25.53
CA ALA A 113 71.39 4.18 25.15
C ALA A 113 70.09 4.28 25.96
N MET A 114 70.18 4.50 27.28
CA MET A 114 69.00 4.69 28.15
C MET A 114 68.20 5.96 27.81
N LEU A 115 68.84 7.04 27.35
CA LEU A 115 68.14 8.23 26.86
C LEU A 115 67.48 7.97 25.51
N ASP A 116 68.14 7.26 24.60
CA ASP A 116 67.58 6.89 23.29
C ASP A 116 66.32 6.00 23.47
N GLU A 117 66.37 5.02 24.39
CA GLU A 117 65.21 4.21 24.82
C GLU A 117 64.07 5.06 25.40
N MET A 118 64.37 6.05 26.26
CA MET A 118 63.33 6.93 26.84
C MET A 118 62.63 7.80 25.79
N HIS A 119 63.34 8.29 24.76
CA HIS A 119 62.70 9.02 23.65
C HIS A 119 61.81 8.09 22.82
N GLN A 120 62.24 6.84 22.59
CA GLN A 120 61.43 5.86 21.86
C GLN A 120 60.13 5.51 22.60
N VAL A 121 60.18 5.40 23.94
CA VAL A 121 58.99 5.22 24.79
C VAL A 121 58.08 6.45 24.76
N ALA A 122 58.63 7.67 24.84
CA ALA A 122 57.83 8.89 24.76
C ALA A 122 57.03 8.98 23.44
N SER A 123 57.68 8.72 22.31
CA SER A 123 57.04 8.67 20.99
C SER A 123 55.94 7.60 20.89
N HIS A 124 56.11 6.45 21.56
CA HIS A 124 55.06 5.43 21.63
C HIS A 124 53.86 5.87 22.47
N VAL A 125 54.07 6.62 23.57
CA VAL A 125 52.99 7.18 24.39
C VAL A 125 52.21 8.24 23.60
N GLU A 126 52.89 9.14 22.89
CA GLU A 126 52.27 10.14 22.03
C GLU A 126 51.42 9.49 20.91
N ALA A 127 51.95 8.47 20.24
CA ALA A 127 51.23 7.72 19.21
C ALA A 127 50.02 6.93 19.77
N LEU A 128 50.12 6.38 20.98
CA LEU A 128 49.00 5.75 21.68
C LEU A 128 47.93 6.78 22.07
N GLN A 129 48.33 7.95 22.56
CA GLN A 129 47.40 9.02 22.95
C GLN A 129 46.66 9.57 21.73
N ALA A 130 47.34 9.81 20.60
CA ALA A 130 46.71 10.20 19.34
C ALA A 130 45.69 9.17 18.85
N ARG A 131 46.03 7.87 18.91
CA ARG A 131 45.09 6.78 18.57
C ARG A 131 43.89 6.71 19.51
N TYR A 132 44.08 6.94 20.81
CA TYR A 132 42.98 6.99 21.77
C TYR A 132 42.03 8.17 21.49
N THR A 133 42.57 9.35 21.18
CA THR A 133 41.75 10.52 20.81
C THR A 133 40.94 10.25 19.54
N ALA A 134 41.54 9.67 18.49
CA ALA A 134 40.84 9.31 17.26
C ALA A 134 39.73 8.27 17.51
N MET A 135 40.03 7.22 18.29
CA MET A 135 39.03 6.22 18.69
C MET A 135 37.88 6.85 19.49
N SER A 136 38.18 7.82 20.35
CA SER A 136 37.17 8.55 21.12
C SER A 136 36.27 9.41 20.22
N THR A 137 36.82 10.07 19.19
CA THR A 137 36.01 10.82 18.21
C THR A 137 35.14 9.87 17.39
N ASP A 138 35.69 8.74 16.92
CA ASP A 138 34.94 7.73 16.17
C ASP A 138 33.76 7.17 16.99
N THR A 139 33.97 6.88 18.29
CA THR A 139 32.86 6.45 19.16
C THR A 139 31.81 7.55 19.35
N SER A 140 32.21 8.82 19.45
CA SER A 140 31.23 9.92 19.59
C SER A 140 30.42 10.15 18.31
N ALA A 141 31.01 9.94 17.14
CA ALA A 141 30.33 10.00 15.86
C ALA A 141 29.36 8.80 15.69
N ALA A 142 29.77 7.60 16.10
CA ALA A 142 28.92 6.42 16.11
C ALA A 142 27.72 6.57 17.08
N ASP A 143 27.93 7.11 18.28
CA ASP A 143 26.84 7.39 19.22
C ASP A 143 25.87 8.46 18.69
N ALA A 144 26.38 9.49 17.98
CA ALA A 144 25.54 10.50 17.34
C ALA A 144 24.70 9.89 16.20
N GLU A 145 25.26 9.01 15.37
CA GLU A 145 24.52 8.31 14.32
C GLU A 145 23.50 7.31 14.89
N VAL A 146 23.84 6.60 15.98
CA VAL A 146 22.88 5.76 16.72
C VAL A 146 21.74 6.59 17.30
N GLN A 147 21.99 7.82 17.77
CA GLN A 147 20.92 8.74 18.17
C GLN A 147 20.09 9.21 16.97
N ARG A 148 20.70 9.55 15.82
CA ARG A 148 19.99 9.93 14.59
C ARG A 148 19.06 8.81 14.12
N LEU A 149 19.58 7.59 14.02
CA LEU A 149 18.81 6.39 13.63
C LEU A 149 17.69 6.06 14.62
N ARG A 150 17.84 6.35 15.92
CA ARG A 150 16.75 6.19 16.90
C ARG A 150 15.61 7.19 16.68
N HIS A 151 15.92 8.46 16.39
CA HIS A 151 14.90 9.46 16.06
C HIS A 151 14.21 9.13 14.73
N GLU A 152 14.96 8.67 13.73
CA GLU A 152 14.40 8.22 12.44
C GLU A 152 13.47 7.01 12.61
N ASN A 153 13.85 6.00 13.39
CA ASN A 153 12.97 4.87 13.72
C ASN A 153 11.73 5.31 14.51
N GLN A 154 11.85 6.26 15.44
CA GLN A 154 10.70 6.80 16.19
C GLN A 154 9.72 7.52 15.24
N SER A 155 10.20 8.34 14.31
CA SER A 155 9.38 8.99 13.29
C SER A 155 8.65 7.97 12.40
N LEU A 156 9.35 6.90 11.98
CA LEU A 156 8.75 5.82 11.18
C LEU A 156 7.69 5.02 11.97
N ILE A 157 7.87 4.81 13.28
CA ILE A 157 6.85 4.20 14.15
C ILE A 157 5.61 5.09 14.26
N GLU A 158 5.80 6.41 14.39
CA GLU A 158 4.71 7.38 14.44
C GLU A 158 3.95 7.44 13.10
N GLU A 159 4.65 7.49 11.96
CA GLU A 159 4.05 7.39 10.62
C GLU A 159 3.26 6.09 10.39
N LEU A 160 3.79 4.94 10.84
CA LEU A 160 3.07 3.67 10.78
C LEU A 160 1.81 3.69 11.65
N SER A 161 1.87 4.24 12.86
CA SER A 161 0.70 4.37 13.74
C SER A 161 -0.38 5.28 13.15
N ALA A 162 0.01 6.35 12.45
CA ALA A 162 -0.92 7.22 11.72
C ALA A 162 -1.57 6.48 10.55
N ARG A 163 -0.80 5.72 9.77
CA ARG A 163 -1.33 4.88 8.67
C ARG A 163 -2.27 3.78 9.14
N ASP A 164 -2.00 3.16 10.28
CA ASP A 164 -2.92 2.17 10.87
C ASP A 164 -4.20 2.83 11.41
N SER A 165 -4.12 4.07 11.92
CA SER A 165 -5.31 4.87 12.26
C SER A 165 -6.16 5.21 11.03
N ASP A 166 -5.55 5.66 9.93
CA ASP A 166 -6.26 5.96 8.68
C ASP A 166 -6.84 4.70 8.03
N ARG A 167 -6.12 3.58 8.12
CA ARG A 167 -6.62 2.27 7.71
C ARG A 167 -7.84 1.84 8.52
N ALA A 168 -7.84 2.07 9.84
CA ALA A 168 -8.99 1.76 10.70
C ALA A 168 -10.23 2.58 10.30
N LYS A 169 -10.06 3.89 10.03
CA LYS A 169 -11.14 4.76 9.51
C LYS A 169 -11.69 4.24 8.19
N TRP A 170 -10.82 3.87 7.24
CA TRP A 170 -11.23 3.30 5.96
C TRP A 170 -11.95 1.96 6.10
N ASP A 171 -11.54 1.13 7.07
CA ASP A 171 -12.23 -0.12 7.40
C ASP A 171 -13.60 0.12 8.05
N ASP A 172 -13.81 1.23 8.79
CA ASP A 172 -15.13 1.66 9.29
C ASP A 172 -16.01 2.25 8.18
N GLU A 173 -15.48 3.10 7.30
CA GLU A 173 -16.20 3.62 6.12
C GLU A 173 -16.65 2.47 5.21
N ARG A 174 -15.78 1.48 4.99
CA ARG A 174 -16.13 0.24 4.26
C ARG A 174 -17.21 -0.57 4.95
N ARG A 175 -17.19 -0.68 6.30
CA ARG A 175 -18.29 -1.31 7.07
C ARG A 175 -19.60 -0.55 6.88
N GLY A 176 -19.58 0.79 6.99
CA GLY A 176 -20.76 1.64 6.79
C GLY A 176 -21.35 1.52 5.38
N PHE A 177 -20.49 1.49 4.35
CA PHE A 177 -20.92 1.30 2.96
C PHE A 177 -21.58 -0.07 2.72
N VAL A 178 -21.04 -1.15 3.31
CA VAL A 178 -21.66 -2.49 3.23
C VAL A 178 -23.02 -2.53 3.94
N LEU A 179 -23.18 -1.86 5.08
CA LEU A 179 -24.48 -1.73 5.74
C LEU A 179 -25.48 -0.95 4.87
N MET A 180 -25.05 0.17 4.28
CA MET A 180 -25.89 0.95 3.35
C MET A 180 -26.33 0.13 2.12
N GLN A 181 -25.46 -0.76 1.60
CA GLN A 181 -25.85 -1.69 0.53
C GLN A 181 -26.89 -2.73 1.01
N GLN A 182 -26.77 -3.24 2.23
CA GLN A 182 -27.75 -4.18 2.80
C GLN A 182 -29.12 -3.50 3.02
N ASP A 183 -29.14 -2.26 3.51
CA ASP A 183 -30.37 -1.49 3.67
C ASP A 183 -30.99 -1.09 2.31
N LEU A 184 -30.17 -0.80 1.28
CA LEU A 184 -30.67 -0.57 -0.08
C LEU A 184 -31.36 -1.82 -0.65
N VAL A 185 -30.75 -3.01 -0.51
CA VAL A 185 -31.36 -4.29 -0.92
C VAL A 185 -32.64 -4.57 -0.12
N ARG A 186 -32.66 -4.24 1.17
CA ARG A 186 -33.86 -4.36 2.02
C ARG A 186 -34.99 -3.43 1.57
N LEU A 187 -34.68 -2.18 1.22
CA LEU A 187 -35.64 -1.22 0.68
C LEU A 187 -36.16 -1.64 -0.70
N GLN A 188 -35.30 -2.17 -1.58
CA GLN A 188 -35.72 -2.76 -2.85
C GLN A 188 -36.66 -3.95 -2.67
N ALA A 189 -36.40 -4.83 -1.68
CA ALA A 189 -37.27 -5.95 -1.36
C ALA A 189 -38.64 -5.50 -0.80
N ILE A 190 -38.68 -4.44 0.02
CA ILE A 190 -39.93 -3.82 0.48
C ILE A 190 -40.70 -3.23 -0.71
N HIS A 191 -40.04 -2.41 -1.54
CA HIS A 191 -40.68 -1.80 -2.72
C HIS A 191 -41.20 -2.84 -3.72
N ALA A 192 -40.48 -3.96 -3.93
CA ALA A 192 -40.94 -5.06 -4.76
C ALA A 192 -42.18 -5.77 -4.17
N LYS A 193 -42.24 -5.94 -2.85
CA LYS A 193 -43.41 -6.48 -2.15
C LYS A 193 -44.62 -5.54 -2.25
N ASP A 194 -44.41 -4.24 -2.07
CA ASP A 194 -45.47 -3.24 -2.14
C ASP A 194 -45.99 -3.08 -3.57
N ALA A 195 -45.09 -3.12 -4.57
CA ALA A 195 -45.48 -3.16 -5.98
C ALA A 195 -46.29 -4.42 -6.34
N ALA A 196 -45.96 -5.58 -5.77
CA ALA A 196 -46.75 -6.80 -5.93
C ALA A 196 -48.13 -6.70 -5.24
N PHE A 197 -48.21 -6.09 -4.06
CA PHE A 197 -49.48 -5.80 -3.37
C PHE A 197 -50.38 -4.90 -4.22
N TYR A 198 -49.87 -3.76 -4.72
CA TYR A 198 -50.64 -2.87 -5.58
C TYR A 198 -51.00 -3.48 -6.94
N ALA A 199 -50.23 -4.47 -7.43
CA ALA A 199 -50.60 -5.22 -8.63
C ALA A 199 -51.80 -6.16 -8.37
N ASP A 200 -51.83 -6.85 -7.22
CA ASP A 200 -52.96 -7.70 -6.80
C ASP A 200 -54.21 -6.86 -6.46
N GLU A 201 -54.04 -5.71 -5.79
CA GLU A 201 -55.13 -4.76 -5.52
C GLU A 201 -55.74 -4.20 -6.82
N ARG A 202 -54.92 -3.95 -7.85
CA ARG A 202 -55.40 -3.59 -9.20
C ARG A 202 -56.08 -4.75 -9.91
N ALA A 203 -55.56 -5.96 -9.82
CA ALA A 203 -56.15 -7.15 -10.44
C ALA A 203 -57.51 -7.49 -9.82
N THR A 204 -57.61 -7.47 -8.49
CA THR A 204 -58.87 -7.67 -7.75
C THR A 204 -59.86 -6.53 -8.00
N SER A 205 -59.40 -5.28 -8.12
CA SER A 205 -60.23 -4.14 -8.55
C SER A 205 -60.77 -4.32 -9.97
N ALA A 206 -59.93 -4.70 -10.94
CA ALA A 206 -60.36 -4.98 -12.32
C ALA A 206 -61.36 -6.15 -12.38
N ALA A 207 -61.14 -7.22 -11.62
CA ALA A 207 -62.08 -8.33 -11.48
C ALA A 207 -63.37 -7.95 -10.71
N SER A 208 -63.35 -6.89 -9.91
CA SER A 208 -64.55 -6.30 -9.31
C SER A 208 -65.33 -5.49 -10.35
N ILE A 209 -64.65 -4.62 -11.09
CA ILE A 209 -65.22 -3.82 -12.19
C ILE A 209 -65.87 -4.73 -13.24
N GLY A 210 -65.18 -5.76 -13.73
CA GLY A 210 -65.74 -6.70 -14.71
C GLY A 210 -66.99 -7.43 -14.23
N ARG A 211 -67.08 -7.77 -12.93
CA ARG A 211 -68.30 -8.35 -12.33
C ARG A 211 -69.42 -7.32 -12.15
N LEU A 212 -69.09 -6.04 -11.94
CA LEU A 212 -70.08 -4.97 -11.89
C LEU A 212 -70.61 -4.62 -13.29
N THR A 213 -69.75 -4.57 -14.31
CA THR A 213 -70.15 -4.38 -15.72
C THR A 213 -71.08 -5.50 -16.18
N ALA A 214 -70.69 -6.77 -16.03
CA ALA A 214 -71.54 -7.90 -16.40
C ALA A 214 -72.91 -7.87 -15.67
N LYS A 215 -72.93 -7.40 -14.40
CA LYS A 215 -74.17 -7.25 -13.64
C LYS A 215 -75.01 -6.03 -14.06
N VAL A 216 -74.41 -5.00 -14.65
CA VAL A 216 -75.15 -3.92 -15.33
C VAL A 216 -75.75 -4.47 -16.63
N ASP A 217 -74.99 -5.22 -17.42
CA ASP A 217 -75.46 -5.86 -18.66
C ASP A 217 -76.66 -6.80 -18.38
N ASP A 218 -76.57 -7.66 -17.34
CA ASP A 218 -77.67 -8.51 -16.85
C ASP A 218 -78.92 -7.68 -16.49
N LEU A 219 -78.74 -6.53 -15.83
CA LEU A 219 -79.84 -5.66 -15.39
C LEU A 219 -80.45 -4.88 -16.56
N GLU A 220 -79.66 -4.48 -17.56
CA GLU A 220 -80.18 -3.84 -18.78
C GLU A 220 -80.93 -4.86 -19.65
N GLN A 221 -80.44 -6.10 -19.76
CA GLN A 221 -81.15 -7.20 -20.43
C GLN A 221 -82.46 -7.55 -19.71
N SER A 222 -82.44 -7.63 -18.37
CA SER A 222 -83.64 -7.87 -17.56
C SER A 222 -84.65 -6.72 -17.68
N ARG A 223 -84.18 -5.46 -17.69
CA ARG A 223 -85.01 -4.28 -17.94
C ARG A 223 -85.61 -4.29 -19.35
N ALA A 224 -84.86 -4.69 -20.37
CA ALA A 224 -85.36 -4.81 -21.74
C ALA A 224 -86.45 -5.88 -21.84
N ALA A 225 -86.25 -7.05 -21.23
CA ALA A 225 -87.25 -8.11 -21.16
C ALA A 225 -88.53 -7.66 -20.44
N SER A 226 -88.41 -7.05 -19.25
CA SER A 226 -89.56 -6.55 -18.49
C SER A 226 -90.29 -5.39 -19.20
N THR A 227 -89.56 -4.57 -19.98
CA THR A 227 -90.17 -3.55 -20.85
C THR A 227 -90.96 -4.18 -21.97
N ALA A 228 -90.45 -5.25 -22.60
CA ALA A 228 -91.15 -6.01 -23.64
C ALA A 228 -92.41 -6.70 -23.07
N GLU A 229 -92.33 -7.33 -21.90
CA GLU A 229 -93.49 -7.86 -21.18
C GLU A 229 -94.54 -6.78 -20.90
N CYS A 230 -94.13 -5.59 -20.44
CA CYS A 230 -95.03 -4.46 -20.22
C CYS A 230 -95.70 -3.96 -21.51
N THR A 231 -95.01 -3.99 -22.66
CA THR A 231 -95.64 -3.66 -23.95
C THR A 231 -96.63 -4.73 -24.40
N THR A 232 -96.29 -6.03 -24.25
CA THR A 232 -97.18 -7.14 -24.58
C THR A 232 -98.45 -7.12 -23.71
N LEU A 233 -98.31 -6.89 -22.40
CA LEU A 233 -99.44 -6.74 -21.48
C LEU A 233 -100.29 -5.51 -21.80
N ARG A 234 -99.68 -4.39 -22.22
CA ARG A 234 -100.43 -3.19 -22.64
C ARG A 234 -101.25 -3.47 -23.91
N LEU A 235 -100.66 -4.13 -24.90
CA LEU A 235 -101.36 -4.53 -26.13
C LEU A 235 -102.54 -5.46 -25.81
N ALA A 236 -102.32 -6.50 -25.01
CA ALA A 236 -103.39 -7.41 -24.59
C ALA A 236 -104.52 -6.70 -23.80
N VAL A 237 -104.20 -5.67 -23.01
CA VAL A 237 -105.21 -4.83 -22.35
C VAL A 237 -105.95 -3.93 -23.35
N GLN A 238 -105.28 -3.40 -24.39
CA GLN A 238 -105.93 -2.65 -25.46
C GLN A 238 -106.87 -3.54 -26.29
N GLU A 239 -106.43 -4.75 -26.66
CA GLU A 239 -107.28 -5.76 -27.32
C GLU A 239 -108.53 -6.07 -26.49
N LYS A 240 -108.38 -6.35 -25.18
CA LYS A 240 -109.52 -6.60 -24.30
C LYS A 240 -110.39 -5.36 -24.04
N SER A 241 -109.83 -4.16 -24.13
CA SER A 241 -110.63 -2.93 -24.08
C SER A 241 -111.45 -2.72 -25.36
N ILE A 242 -110.94 -3.11 -26.53
CA ILE A 242 -111.67 -3.06 -27.80
C ILE A 242 -112.78 -4.12 -27.82
N GLU A 243 -112.50 -5.36 -27.41
CA GLU A 243 -113.52 -6.40 -27.21
C GLU A 243 -114.63 -5.93 -26.26
N PHE A 244 -114.27 -5.24 -25.16
CA PHE A 244 -115.24 -4.69 -24.21
C PHE A 244 -116.09 -3.57 -24.83
N MET A 245 -115.50 -2.63 -25.58
CA MET A 245 -116.27 -1.59 -26.27
C MET A 245 -117.22 -2.20 -27.32
N HIS A 246 -116.75 -3.14 -28.14
CA HIS A 246 -117.62 -3.82 -29.12
C HIS A 246 -118.78 -4.57 -28.44
N ALA A 247 -118.54 -5.19 -27.27
CA ALA A 247 -119.61 -5.80 -26.47
C ALA A 247 -120.58 -4.76 -25.87
N GLN A 248 -120.07 -3.59 -25.47
CA GLN A 248 -120.87 -2.49 -24.93
C GLN A 248 -121.72 -1.81 -26.02
N ASP A 249 -121.18 -1.62 -27.22
CA ASP A 249 -121.89 -1.12 -28.40
C ASP A 249 -122.95 -2.13 -28.89
N ALA A 250 -122.65 -3.43 -28.85
CA ALA A 250 -123.64 -4.47 -29.13
C ALA A 250 -124.78 -4.48 -28.10
N ILE A 251 -124.50 -4.25 -26.82
CA ILE A 251 -125.53 -4.09 -25.77
C ILE A 251 -126.36 -2.83 -26.02
N ALA A 252 -125.75 -1.71 -26.40
CA ALA A 252 -126.46 -0.47 -26.73
C ALA A 252 -127.35 -0.62 -27.98
N ALA A 253 -126.86 -1.32 -29.01
CA ALA A 253 -127.63 -1.63 -30.22
C ALA A 253 -128.83 -2.54 -29.92
N LEU A 254 -128.66 -3.56 -29.07
CA LEU A 254 -129.75 -4.43 -28.62
C LEU A 254 -130.77 -3.68 -27.75
N GLN A 255 -130.32 -2.76 -26.89
CA GLN A 255 -131.22 -1.89 -26.12
C GLN A 255 -132.04 -0.97 -27.04
N ALA A 256 -131.41 -0.35 -28.04
CA ALA A 256 -132.10 0.47 -29.03
C ALA A 256 -133.09 -0.34 -29.91
N GLN A 257 -132.77 -1.60 -30.25
CA GLN A 257 -133.71 -2.50 -30.93
C GLN A 257 -134.93 -2.84 -30.07
N VAL A 258 -134.75 -3.07 -28.76
CA VAL A 258 -135.85 -3.36 -27.83
C VAL A 258 -136.80 -2.16 -27.66
N GLU A 259 -136.29 -0.93 -27.65
CA GLU A 259 -137.14 0.28 -27.60
C GLU A 259 -137.84 0.59 -28.94
N ALA A 260 -137.26 0.18 -30.08
CA ALA A 260 -137.81 0.45 -31.41
C ALA A 260 -138.96 -0.49 -31.85
N LEU A 261 -139.06 -1.70 -31.28
CA LEU A 261 -139.99 -2.76 -31.73
C LEU A 261 -141.43 -2.63 -31.21
N SER A 262 -141.91 -1.40 -30.97
CA SER A 262 -143.25 -1.11 -30.42
C SER A 262 -144.34 -0.74 -31.46
N PRO A 263 -144.06 -0.09 -32.62
CA PRO A 263 -145.13 0.42 -33.50
C PRO A 263 -145.10 -0.04 -34.98
N LEU A 264 -144.28 -1.03 -35.36
CA LEU A 264 -143.85 -1.21 -36.77
C LEU A 264 -144.47 -2.36 -37.59
N GLU A 265 -145.56 -3.00 -37.15
CA GLU A 265 -146.34 -3.93 -37.99
C GLU A 265 -147.05 -3.25 -39.19
N ALA A 266 -147.16 -1.92 -39.19
CA ALA A 266 -148.10 -1.19 -40.07
C ALA A 266 -147.49 -0.59 -41.36
N GLN A 267 -146.18 -0.72 -41.62
CA GLN A 267 -145.50 0.01 -42.73
C GLN A 267 -144.76 -0.90 -43.74
N LEU A 268 -144.89 -2.23 -43.63
CA LEU A 268 -144.17 -3.21 -44.46
C LEU A 268 -144.74 -3.40 -45.88
N THR A 269 -145.76 -2.64 -46.27
CA THR A 269 -146.52 -2.82 -47.52
C THR A 269 -146.13 -1.89 -48.67
N GLU A 270 -145.56 -0.70 -48.39
CA GLU A 270 -145.41 0.35 -49.41
C GLU A 270 -143.97 0.52 -49.94
N LEU A 271 -142.94 0.19 -49.15
CA LEU A 271 -141.54 0.43 -49.53
C LEU A 271 -140.94 -0.58 -50.53
N ARG A 272 -141.71 -1.57 -51.00
CA ARG A 272 -141.25 -2.57 -51.98
C ARG A 272 -141.22 -2.06 -53.44
N ALA A 273 -141.63 -0.81 -53.69
CA ALA A 273 -141.84 -0.28 -55.05
C ALA A 273 -140.69 0.56 -55.66
N THR A 274 -139.66 0.96 -54.90
CA THR A 274 -138.69 2.00 -55.32
C THR A 274 -137.24 1.53 -55.45
N HIS A 275 -136.95 0.25 -55.22
CA HIS A 275 -135.58 -0.29 -55.15
C HIS A 275 -134.85 -0.38 -56.50
N GLN A 276 -135.58 -0.50 -57.62
CA GLN A 276 -135.02 -1.01 -58.89
C GLN A 276 -134.39 0.04 -59.82
N ALA A 277 -134.22 1.30 -59.37
CA ALA A 277 -133.77 2.41 -60.22
C ALA A 277 -132.33 2.91 -59.97
N LYS A 278 -131.65 2.48 -58.89
CA LYS A 278 -130.31 2.99 -58.50
C LYS A 278 -129.13 2.06 -58.84
N LEU A 279 -129.39 0.86 -59.34
CA LEU A 279 -128.38 -0.18 -59.62
C LEU A 279 -127.57 0.00 -60.93
N HIS A 280 -127.62 1.18 -61.56
CA HIS A 280 -126.84 1.49 -62.78
C HIS A 280 -125.88 2.69 -62.63
N GLU A 281 -125.90 3.38 -61.49
CA GLU A 281 -125.04 4.54 -61.23
C GLU A 281 -123.72 4.15 -60.53
N VAL A 282 -123.70 2.99 -59.85
CA VAL A 282 -122.56 2.50 -59.05
C VAL A 282 -121.47 1.84 -59.90
N ASP A 283 -121.83 1.02 -60.89
CA ASP A 283 -120.88 0.25 -61.70
C ASP A 283 -119.88 1.13 -62.48
N MET A 284 -120.28 2.33 -62.89
CA MET A 284 -119.39 3.27 -63.58
C MET A 284 -118.29 3.84 -62.66
N GLN A 285 -118.57 4.00 -61.36
CA GLN A 285 -117.62 4.60 -60.42
C GLN A 285 -116.48 3.63 -60.04
N LEU A 286 -116.74 2.33 -60.10
CA LEU A 286 -115.74 1.28 -59.81
C LEU A 286 -114.64 1.15 -60.89
N TRP A 287 -114.88 1.66 -62.11
CA TRP A 287 -113.90 1.59 -63.20
C TRP A 287 -112.77 2.63 -63.04
N GLU A 288 -113.09 3.87 -62.67
CA GLU A 288 -112.10 4.96 -62.58
C GLU A 288 -111.13 4.81 -61.40
N ALA A 289 -111.57 4.19 -60.30
CA ALA A 289 -110.75 3.96 -59.11
C ALA A 289 -109.50 3.11 -59.42
N ARG A 290 -109.63 2.09 -60.28
CA ARG A 290 -108.53 1.17 -60.63
C ARG A 290 -107.40 1.82 -61.43
N ARG A 291 -107.60 3.01 -62.00
CA ARG A 291 -106.59 3.74 -62.79
C ARG A 291 -105.58 4.53 -61.94
N LYS A 292 -105.86 4.77 -60.65
CA LYS A 292 -105.04 5.67 -59.80
C LYS A 292 -103.93 4.94 -59.02
N TYR A 293 -104.01 3.63 -58.84
CA TYR A 293 -103.08 2.87 -58.01
C TYR A 293 -101.71 2.58 -58.64
N THR A 294 -101.57 2.65 -59.97
CA THR A 294 -100.33 2.26 -60.66
C THR A 294 -99.17 3.23 -60.44
N ALA A 295 -99.45 4.50 -60.11
CA ALA A 295 -98.43 5.55 -60.01
C ALA A 295 -97.65 5.59 -58.67
N VAL A 296 -98.08 4.84 -57.66
CA VAL A 296 -97.45 4.83 -56.32
C VAL A 296 -96.28 3.83 -56.24
N GLY A 297 -96.33 2.75 -57.03
CA GLY A 297 -95.28 1.71 -57.03
C GLY A 297 -93.91 2.25 -57.44
N ASP A 298 -93.87 3.02 -58.54
CA ASP A 298 -92.63 3.56 -59.12
C ASP A 298 -91.88 4.50 -58.14
N GLN A 299 -92.61 5.26 -57.30
CA GLN A 299 -92.01 6.15 -56.31
C GLN A 299 -91.34 5.41 -55.15
N VAL A 300 -91.90 4.28 -54.71
CA VAL A 300 -91.28 3.44 -53.68
C VAL A 300 -90.01 2.77 -54.22
N GLN A 301 -90.02 2.38 -55.49
CA GLN A 301 -88.89 1.67 -56.10
C GLN A 301 -87.67 2.58 -56.37
N GLY A 302 -87.89 3.89 -56.60
CA GLY A 302 -86.81 4.89 -56.64
C GLY A 302 -86.11 5.08 -55.29
N LEU A 303 -86.87 5.28 -54.21
CA LEU A 303 -86.31 5.50 -52.86
C LEU A 303 -85.45 4.33 -52.34
N ILE A 304 -85.76 3.09 -52.76
CA ILE A 304 -84.92 1.92 -52.44
C ILE A 304 -83.59 2.00 -53.18
N HIS A 305 -83.58 2.42 -54.45
CA HIS A 305 -82.36 2.51 -55.25
C HIS A 305 -81.39 3.58 -54.73
N ASP A 306 -81.90 4.75 -54.35
CA ASP A 306 -81.08 5.83 -53.77
C ASP A 306 -80.47 5.40 -52.42
N HIS A 307 -81.26 4.73 -51.57
CA HIS A 307 -80.78 4.26 -50.26
C HIS A 307 -79.73 3.13 -50.36
N ASP A 308 -79.83 2.24 -51.35
CA ASP A 308 -78.78 1.25 -51.62
C ASP A 308 -77.53 1.88 -52.26
N LEU A 309 -77.67 2.94 -53.05
CA LEU A 309 -76.55 3.70 -53.63
C LEU A 309 -75.75 4.47 -52.57
N ASP A 310 -76.43 5.18 -51.66
CA ASP A 310 -75.77 5.85 -50.52
C ASP A 310 -75.08 4.86 -49.60
N ARG A 311 -75.71 3.70 -49.33
CA ARG A 311 -75.09 2.60 -48.58
C ARG A 311 -73.82 2.08 -49.24
N ALA A 312 -73.81 1.92 -50.57
CA ALA A 312 -72.62 1.48 -51.31
C ALA A 312 -71.48 2.51 -51.24
N GLN A 313 -71.80 3.81 -51.33
CA GLN A 313 -70.82 4.89 -51.16
C GLN A 313 -70.24 4.94 -49.74
N LEU A 314 -71.07 4.76 -48.70
CA LEU A 314 -70.62 4.74 -47.32
C LEU A 314 -69.67 3.56 -47.02
N VAL A 315 -69.95 2.38 -47.57
CA VAL A 315 -69.07 1.20 -47.46
C VAL A 315 -67.73 1.47 -48.14
N ALA A 316 -67.74 2.00 -49.38
CA ALA A 316 -66.50 2.33 -50.09
C ALA A 316 -65.63 3.36 -49.36
N ALA A 317 -66.25 4.36 -48.73
CA ALA A 317 -65.54 5.33 -47.89
C ALA A 317 -64.88 4.66 -46.67
N HIS A 318 -65.62 3.84 -45.92
CA HIS A 318 -65.07 3.12 -44.76
C HIS A 318 -64.01 2.08 -45.11
N GLU A 319 -64.09 1.43 -46.28
CA GLU A 319 -63.03 0.55 -46.78
C GLU A 319 -61.77 1.34 -47.17
N SER A 320 -61.92 2.55 -47.74
CA SER A 320 -60.80 3.45 -48.02
C SER A 320 -60.10 3.94 -46.75
N ASP A 321 -60.85 4.43 -45.76
CA ASP A 321 -60.32 4.86 -44.46
C ASP A 321 -59.59 3.71 -43.74
N ARG A 322 -60.13 2.48 -43.83
CA ARG A 322 -59.53 1.29 -43.24
C ARG A 322 -58.22 0.88 -43.93
N ALA A 323 -58.11 1.08 -45.24
CA ALA A 323 -56.86 0.86 -45.98
C ALA A 323 -55.78 1.90 -45.58
N VAL A 324 -56.16 3.18 -45.49
CA VAL A 324 -55.25 4.27 -45.06
C VAL A 324 -54.76 4.04 -43.62
N ALA A 325 -55.63 3.60 -42.71
CA ALA A 325 -55.26 3.25 -41.34
C ALA A 325 -54.31 2.04 -41.27
N ALA A 326 -54.50 1.04 -42.14
CA ALA A 326 -53.64 -0.14 -42.19
C ALA A 326 -52.23 0.18 -42.72
N ASP A 327 -52.11 1.00 -43.77
CA ASP A 327 -50.80 1.45 -44.26
C ASP A 327 -50.09 2.40 -43.28
N ALA A 328 -50.84 3.24 -42.56
CA ALA A 328 -50.27 4.08 -41.50
C ALA A 328 -49.68 3.24 -40.34
N LEU A 329 -50.33 2.13 -39.96
CA LEU A 329 -49.80 1.17 -39.00
C LEU A 329 -48.54 0.47 -39.55
N ARG A 330 -48.59 -0.07 -40.77
CA ARG A 330 -47.45 -0.74 -41.42
C ARG A 330 -46.22 0.18 -41.51
N MET A 331 -46.40 1.45 -41.87
CA MET A 331 -45.30 2.43 -41.90
C MET A 331 -44.73 2.75 -40.50
N CYS A 332 -45.51 2.59 -39.43
CA CYS A 332 -45.01 2.70 -38.05
C CYS A 332 -44.22 1.45 -37.64
N GLU A 333 -44.68 0.26 -37.98
CA GLU A 333 -44.00 -1.01 -37.72
C GLU A 333 -42.67 -1.11 -38.48
N GLU A 334 -42.65 -0.76 -39.77
CA GLU A 334 -41.41 -0.70 -40.58
C GLU A 334 -40.38 0.28 -40.00
N ARG A 335 -40.83 1.44 -39.50
CA ARG A 335 -39.95 2.41 -38.81
C ARG A 335 -39.45 1.89 -37.46
N PHE A 336 -40.29 1.19 -36.70
CA PHE A 336 -39.90 0.59 -35.43
C PHE A 336 -38.83 -0.49 -35.63
N GLN A 337 -39.03 -1.40 -36.59
CA GLN A 337 -38.06 -2.44 -36.95
C GLN A 337 -36.73 -1.84 -37.47
N GLN A 338 -36.77 -0.74 -38.23
CA GLN A 338 -35.55 -0.02 -38.65
C GLN A 338 -34.82 0.61 -37.46
N LEU A 339 -35.55 1.15 -36.47
CA LEU A 339 -34.96 1.68 -35.23
C LEU A 339 -34.34 0.57 -34.37
N GLU A 340 -35.02 -0.56 -34.18
CA GLU A 340 -34.47 -1.74 -33.49
C GLU A 340 -33.21 -2.28 -34.20
N ALA A 341 -33.25 -2.45 -35.53
CA ALA A 341 -32.09 -2.90 -36.29
C ALA A 341 -30.91 -1.92 -36.20
N SER A 342 -31.16 -0.61 -36.28
CA SER A 342 -30.10 0.41 -36.20
C SER A 342 -29.47 0.50 -34.80
N SER A 343 -30.28 0.39 -33.74
CA SER A 343 -29.81 0.42 -32.35
C SER A 343 -29.09 -0.88 -31.96
N ALA A 344 -29.56 -2.05 -32.42
CA ALA A 344 -28.84 -3.32 -32.29
C ALA A 344 -27.47 -3.28 -32.99
N ALA A 345 -27.39 -2.70 -34.19
CA ALA A 345 -26.12 -2.51 -34.90
C ALA A 345 -25.17 -1.54 -34.18
N GLN A 346 -25.68 -0.47 -33.57
CA GLN A 346 -24.89 0.44 -32.75
C GLN A 346 -24.37 -0.22 -31.47
N LEU A 347 -25.21 -1.00 -30.77
CA LEU A 347 -24.81 -1.78 -29.59
C LEU A 347 -23.73 -2.82 -29.94
N ALA A 348 -23.89 -3.55 -31.06
CA ALA A 348 -22.87 -4.47 -31.55
C ALA A 348 -21.54 -3.75 -31.88
N SER A 349 -21.60 -2.56 -32.48
CA SER A 349 -20.41 -1.73 -32.74
C SER A 349 -19.73 -1.24 -31.45
N LEU A 350 -20.50 -0.94 -30.40
CA LEU A 350 -19.97 -0.53 -29.10
C LEU A 350 -19.34 -1.72 -28.35
N HIS A 351 -19.98 -2.89 -28.32
CA HIS A 351 -19.40 -4.11 -27.75
C HIS A 351 -18.08 -4.48 -28.46
N ALA A 352 -18.04 -4.49 -29.80
CA ALA A 352 -16.81 -4.78 -30.54
C ALA A 352 -15.67 -3.77 -30.25
N LYS A 353 -16.00 -2.50 -29.98
CA LYS A 353 -15.02 -1.50 -29.52
C LYS A 353 -14.55 -1.75 -28.08
N MET A 354 -15.45 -2.14 -27.17
CA MET A 354 -15.10 -2.51 -25.80
C MET A 354 -14.20 -3.75 -25.75
N GLU A 355 -14.53 -4.81 -26.48
CA GLU A 355 -13.68 -6.02 -26.59
C GLU A 355 -12.30 -5.71 -27.17
N HIS A 356 -12.22 -4.83 -28.17
CA HIS A 356 -10.94 -4.38 -28.72
C HIS A 356 -10.11 -3.57 -27.71
N GLN A 357 -10.74 -2.67 -26.96
CA GLN A 357 -10.08 -1.89 -25.90
C GLN A 357 -9.63 -2.77 -24.73
N ASP A 358 -10.46 -3.72 -24.27
CA ASP A 358 -10.08 -4.65 -23.21
C ASP A 358 -8.94 -5.58 -23.67
N GLY A 359 -8.96 -6.03 -24.93
CA GLY A 359 -7.83 -6.75 -25.54
C GLY A 359 -6.51 -5.95 -25.49
N ILE A 360 -6.56 -4.65 -25.78
CA ILE A 360 -5.40 -3.74 -25.67
C ILE A 360 -4.96 -3.56 -24.20
N ILE A 361 -5.91 -3.42 -23.26
CA ILE A 361 -5.63 -3.30 -21.82
C ILE A 361 -4.98 -4.59 -21.30
N GLN A 362 -5.50 -5.76 -21.65
CA GLN A 362 -4.89 -7.06 -21.30
C GLN A 362 -3.50 -7.22 -21.91
N GLN A 363 -3.29 -6.83 -23.18
CA GLN A 363 -2.00 -6.94 -23.85
C GLN A 363 -0.94 -6.01 -23.25
N THR A 364 -1.29 -4.74 -22.99
CA THR A 364 -0.39 -3.76 -22.34
C THR A 364 -0.10 -4.15 -20.89
N THR A 365 -1.08 -4.70 -20.16
CA THR A 365 -0.88 -5.24 -18.80
C THR A 365 0.10 -6.42 -18.80
N ARG A 366 -0.02 -7.36 -19.75
CA ARG A 366 0.95 -8.47 -19.93
C ARG A 366 2.36 -7.96 -20.25
N GLN A 367 2.47 -6.92 -21.09
CA GLN A 367 3.76 -6.27 -21.41
C GLN A 367 4.37 -5.58 -20.17
N LEU A 368 3.56 -4.91 -19.36
CA LEU A 368 3.98 -4.29 -18.09
C LEU A 368 4.51 -5.33 -17.10
N HIS A 369 3.82 -6.46 -16.93
CA HIS A 369 4.31 -7.55 -16.08
C HIS A 369 5.60 -8.19 -16.62
N ALA A 370 5.73 -8.37 -17.94
CA ALA A 370 6.95 -8.89 -18.55
C ALA A 370 8.15 -7.94 -18.36
N ALA A 371 7.95 -6.64 -18.59
CA ALA A 371 8.96 -5.61 -18.36
C ALA A 371 9.36 -5.53 -16.88
N ARG A 372 8.39 -5.56 -15.95
CA ARG A 372 8.64 -5.59 -14.51
C ARG A 372 9.48 -6.81 -14.10
N ALA A 373 9.12 -8.00 -14.54
CA ALA A 373 9.87 -9.22 -14.25
C ALA A 373 11.29 -9.22 -14.86
N GLN A 374 11.50 -8.49 -15.96
CA GLN A 374 12.83 -8.29 -16.56
C GLN A 374 13.67 -7.27 -15.76
N VAL A 375 13.06 -6.19 -15.26
CA VAL A 375 13.72 -5.25 -14.33
C VAL A 375 14.10 -5.96 -13.03
N GLU A 376 13.17 -6.71 -12.42
CA GLU A 376 13.40 -7.46 -11.18
C GLU A 376 14.53 -8.48 -11.32
N ARG A 377 14.62 -9.23 -12.45
CA ARG A 377 15.79 -10.07 -12.75
C ARG A 377 17.08 -9.26 -12.88
N SER A 378 17.08 -8.16 -13.64
CA SER A 378 18.29 -7.34 -13.83
C SER A 378 18.80 -6.69 -12.55
N MET A 379 17.93 -6.44 -11.57
CA MET A 379 18.33 -5.97 -10.24
C MET A 379 18.86 -7.11 -9.37
N ALA A 380 18.27 -8.30 -9.44
CA ALA A 380 18.78 -9.49 -8.75
C ALA A 380 20.16 -9.93 -9.28
N GLU A 381 20.37 -9.88 -10.59
CA GLU A 381 21.65 -10.19 -11.24
C GLU A 381 22.75 -9.19 -10.84
N ARG A 382 22.43 -7.88 -10.77
CA ARG A 382 23.37 -6.87 -10.24
C ARG A 382 23.67 -7.09 -8.76
N ALA A 383 22.64 -7.27 -7.93
CA ALA A 383 22.82 -7.52 -6.50
C ALA A 383 23.67 -8.78 -6.22
N ALA A 384 23.51 -9.84 -7.01
CA ALA A 384 24.37 -11.02 -6.95
C ALA A 384 25.83 -10.70 -7.34
N SER A 385 26.04 -9.98 -8.46
CA SER A 385 27.38 -9.55 -8.91
C SER A 385 28.08 -8.62 -7.91
N ASP A 386 27.34 -7.70 -7.29
CA ASP A 386 27.86 -6.77 -6.28
C ASP A 386 28.22 -7.52 -4.99
N LEU A 387 27.41 -8.49 -4.57
CA LEU A 387 27.70 -9.36 -3.43
C LEU A 387 28.90 -10.29 -3.69
N GLU A 388 29.06 -10.84 -4.89
CA GLU A 388 30.26 -11.61 -5.26
C GLU A 388 31.52 -10.73 -5.27
N MET A 389 31.43 -9.50 -5.79
CA MET A 389 32.53 -8.54 -5.77
C MET A 389 32.90 -8.11 -4.34
N GLN A 390 31.91 -7.87 -3.48
CA GLN A 390 32.13 -7.58 -2.06
C GLN A 390 32.72 -8.79 -1.31
N ALA A 391 32.24 -10.01 -1.59
CA ALA A 391 32.81 -11.23 -1.00
C ALA A 391 34.26 -11.48 -1.46
N ALA A 392 34.58 -11.24 -2.73
CA ALA A 392 35.93 -11.37 -3.27
C ALA A 392 36.90 -10.35 -2.65
N THR A 393 36.50 -9.08 -2.60
CA THR A 393 37.31 -8.00 -1.99
C THR A 393 37.48 -8.19 -0.49
N ALA A 394 36.42 -8.57 0.24
CA ALA A 394 36.51 -8.91 1.67
C ALA A 394 37.46 -10.10 1.92
N LYS A 395 37.37 -11.17 1.11
CA LYS A 395 38.27 -12.33 1.19
C LYS A 395 39.73 -11.95 0.93
N GLN A 396 39.99 -11.07 -0.03
CA GLN A 396 41.34 -10.58 -0.33
C GLN A 396 41.87 -9.65 0.78
N ALA A 397 41.03 -8.79 1.35
CA ALA A 397 41.38 -7.95 2.51
C ALA A 397 41.72 -8.80 3.75
N LEU A 398 40.93 -9.84 4.02
CA LEU A 398 41.14 -10.75 5.16
C LEU A 398 42.41 -11.61 4.99
N GLN A 399 42.70 -12.07 3.77
CA GLN A 399 43.97 -12.72 3.44
C GLN A 399 45.17 -11.77 3.66
N ASN A 400 45.08 -10.53 3.16
CA ASN A 400 46.12 -9.50 3.34
C ASN A 400 46.33 -9.13 4.82
N ALA A 401 45.29 -9.19 5.66
CA ALA A 401 45.40 -9.01 7.10
C ALA A 401 46.09 -10.21 7.78
N LEU A 402 45.70 -11.44 7.42
CA LEU A 402 46.27 -12.67 7.95
C LEU A 402 47.78 -12.79 7.65
N ASP A 403 48.22 -12.43 6.44
CA ASP A 403 49.64 -12.52 6.07
C ASP A 403 50.48 -11.39 6.69
N LYS A 404 49.90 -10.21 6.93
CA LYS A 404 50.51 -9.19 7.79
C LYS A 404 50.65 -9.68 9.24
N GLU A 405 49.66 -10.39 9.77
CA GLU A 405 49.70 -10.95 11.13
C GLU A 405 50.79 -12.03 11.27
N LYS A 406 50.92 -12.94 10.30
CA LYS A 406 52.00 -13.94 10.26
C LYS A 406 53.39 -13.28 10.27
N ASN A 407 53.58 -12.25 9.45
CA ASN A 407 54.85 -11.51 9.39
C ASN A 407 55.16 -10.79 10.71
N ALA A 408 54.15 -10.21 11.38
CA ALA A 408 54.31 -9.63 12.71
C ALA A 408 54.68 -10.69 13.77
N ARG A 409 54.01 -11.85 13.77
CA ARG A 409 54.33 -12.98 14.66
C ARG A 409 55.76 -13.50 14.43
N SER A 410 56.20 -13.65 13.18
CA SER A 410 57.58 -14.03 12.83
C SER A 410 58.58 -13.02 13.38
N THR A 411 58.34 -11.72 13.15
CA THR A 411 59.23 -10.64 13.61
C THR A 411 59.37 -10.63 15.13
N LEU A 412 58.27 -10.81 15.86
CA LEU A 412 58.28 -10.94 17.32
C LEU A 412 59.03 -12.21 17.78
N GLN A 413 58.83 -13.34 17.10
CA GLN A 413 59.51 -14.59 17.44
C GLN A 413 61.03 -14.50 17.25
N ASP A 414 61.51 -13.79 16.21
CA ASP A 414 62.94 -13.53 16.00
C ASP A 414 63.51 -12.54 17.01
N GLN A 415 62.74 -11.52 17.42
CA GLN A 415 63.12 -10.65 18.53
C GLN A 415 63.25 -11.43 19.85
N PHE A 416 62.27 -12.27 20.20
CA PHE A 416 62.36 -13.14 21.39
C PHE A 416 63.55 -14.11 21.34
N GLN A 417 63.87 -14.68 20.18
CA GLN A 417 65.07 -15.48 20.01
C GLN A 417 66.36 -14.65 20.19
N SER A 418 66.40 -13.43 19.67
CA SER A 418 67.54 -12.52 19.84
C SER A 418 67.77 -12.19 21.32
N TYR A 419 66.72 -11.77 22.04
CA TYR A 419 66.79 -11.52 23.48
C TYR A 419 67.20 -12.76 24.27
N LYS A 420 66.71 -13.95 23.89
CA LYS A 420 67.14 -15.21 24.53
C LYS A 420 68.63 -15.46 24.32
N ARG A 421 69.16 -15.36 23.09
CA ARG A 421 70.59 -15.54 22.80
C ARG A 421 71.46 -14.55 23.59
N ILE A 422 71.01 -13.31 23.76
CA ILE A 422 71.69 -12.28 24.56
C ILE A 422 71.64 -12.62 26.07
N ALA A 423 70.51 -13.14 26.57
CA ALA A 423 70.37 -13.57 27.95
C ALA A 423 71.23 -14.81 28.27
N ASP A 424 71.20 -15.83 27.41
CA ASP A 424 72.01 -17.04 27.54
C ASP A 424 73.52 -16.70 27.50
N GLY A 425 73.95 -15.80 26.60
CA GLY A 425 75.33 -15.31 26.55
C GLY A 425 75.76 -14.52 27.79
N LYS A 426 74.87 -13.68 28.34
CA LYS A 426 75.10 -12.99 29.63
C LYS A 426 75.19 -13.98 30.80
N MET A 427 74.36 -15.03 30.79
CA MET A 427 74.39 -16.09 31.81
C MET A 427 75.73 -16.85 31.76
N GLN A 428 76.18 -17.26 30.58
CA GLN A 428 77.49 -17.90 30.40
C GLN A 428 78.65 -17.00 30.85
N ALA A 429 78.61 -15.71 30.52
CA ALA A 429 79.64 -14.74 30.96
C ALA A 429 79.67 -14.59 32.49
N LEU A 430 78.51 -14.52 33.16
CA LEU A 430 78.42 -14.49 34.62
C LEU A 430 78.91 -15.81 35.25
N GLN A 431 78.57 -16.95 34.65
CA GLN A 431 78.98 -18.27 35.13
C GLN A 431 80.50 -18.47 35.00
N ALA A 432 81.11 -18.02 33.90
CA ALA A 432 82.55 -17.99 33.73
C ALA A 432 83.26 -17.02 34.70
N ALA A 433 82.68 -15.85 34.97
CA ALA A 433 83.21 -14.91 35.96
C ALA A 433 83.12 -15.45 37.40
N LEU A 434 82.07 -16.22 37.71
CA LEU A 434 81.89 -16.87 39.01
C LEU A 434 82.86 -18.06 39.18
N GLN A 435 83.10 -18.85 38.13
CA GLN A 435 84.16 -19.86 38.10
C GLN A 435 85.54 -19.22 38.31
N ALA A 436 85.87 -18.15 37.57
CA ALA A 436 87.14 -17.43 37.74
C ALA A 436 87.32 -16.82 39.15
N LYS A 437 86.22 -16.48 39.84
CA LYS A 437 86.23 -16.09 41.27
C LYS A 437 86.53 -17.26 42.19
N GLN A 438 85.97 -18.45 41.92
CA GLN A 438 86.26 -19.68 42.68
C GLN A 438 87.71 -20.12 42.48
N ASP A 439 88.19 -20.20 41.23
CA ASP A 439 89.59 -20.50 40.89
C ASP A 439 90.59 -19.55 41.57
N ALA A 440 90.22 -18.27 41.72
CA ALA A 440 91.03 -17.28 42.44
C ALA A 440 91.01 -17.48 43.97
N ASN A 441 89.87 -17.91 44.53
CA ASN A 441 89.74 -18.24 45.94
C ASN A 441 90.52 -19.51 46.31
N ASP A 442 90.46 -20.54 45.48
CA ASP A 442 91.22 -21.78 45.65
C ASP A 442 92.74 -21.52 45.61
N ARG A 443 93.20 -20.57 44.78
CA ARG A 443 94.59 -20.11 44.76
C ARG A 443 94.99 -19.37 46.03
N LEU A 444 94.07 -18.63 46.65
CA LEU A 444 94.28 -17.99 47.97
C LEU A 444 94.34 -19.04 49.08
N GLU A 445 93.39 -19.99 49.14
CA GLU A 445 93.45 -21.11 50.10
C GLU A 445 94.75 -21.92 49.96
N GLN A 446 95.22 -22.17 48.73
CA GLN A 446 96.51 -22.83 48.51
C GLN A 446 97.71 -21.96 48.95
N ALA A 447 97.61 -20.64 48.87
CA ALA A 447 98.65 -19.74 49.39
C ALA A 447 98.67 -19.74 50.92
N GLU A 448 97.50 -19.68 51.57
CA GLU A 448 97.36 -19.78 53.02
C GLU A 448 97.83 -21.14 53.56
N LYS A 449 97.45 -22.24 52.90
CA LYS A 449 97.94 -23.59 53.24
C LYS A 449 99.46 -23.70 53.11
N ARG A 450 100.08 -23.06 52.11
CA ARG A 450 101.55 -22.96 51.99
C ARG A 450 102.16 -22.07 53.09
N MET A 451 101.51 -20.97 53.46
CA MET A 451 101.97 -20.10 54.57
C MET A 451 101.94 -20.83 55.91
N LEU A 452 100.86 -21.57 56.19
CA LEU A 452 100.71 -22.41 57.38
C LEU A 452 101.76 -23.53 57.40
N GLN A 453 102.00 -24.23 56.28
CA GLN A 453 103.07 -25.22 56.17
C GLN A 453 104.47 -24.62 56.39
N TRP A 454 104.70 -23.38 55.95
CA TRP A 454 105.95 -22.65 56.22
C TRP A 454 106.09 -22.25 57.69
N GLN A 455 105.03 -21.73 58.32
CA GLN A 455 104.99 -21.44 59.76
C GLN A 455 105.24 -22.70 60.59
N ASP A 456 104.57 -23.80 60.26
CA ASP A 456 104.70 -25.08 60.96
C ASP A 456 106.11 -25.69 60.77
N SER A 457 106.73 -25.48 59.59
CA SER A 457 108.13 -25.82 59.34
C SER A 457 109.13 -24.93 60.09
N ALA A 458 108.82 -23.64 60.26
CA ALA A 458 109.62 -22.71 61.06
C ALA A 458 109.50 -23.02 62.56
N MET A 459 108.30 -23.36 63.03
CA MET A 459 108.02 -23.79 64.40
C MET A 459 108.74 -25.11 64.72
N LYS A 460 108.72 -26.10 63.82
CA LYS A 460 109.50 -27.34 63.97
C LYS A 460 111.02 -27.13 63.93
N LYS A 461 111.52 -26.09 63.26
CA LYS A 461 112.93 -25.65 63.38
C LYS A 461 113.19 -24.98 64.73
N HIS A 462 112.25 -24.17 65.24
CA HIS A 462 112.33 -23.55 66.55
C HIS A 462 112.30 -24.59 67.68
N ASP A 463 111.43 -25.60 67.62
CA ASP A 463 111.41 -26.71 68.59
C ASP A 463 112.71 -27.53 68.57
N LYS A 464 113.28 -27.79 67.38
CA LYS A 464 114.62 -28.39 67.29
C LYS A 464 115.69 -27.51 67.91
N LEU A 465 115.62 -26.18 67.73
CA LEU A 465 116.53 -25.23 68.37
C LEU A 465 116.35 -25.26 69.91
N VAL A 466 115.11 -25.23 70.41
CA VAL A 466 114.77 -25.29 71.84
C VAL A 466 115.20 -26.62 72.47
N GLN A 467 115.03 -27.76 71.81
CA GLN A 467 115.57 -29.04 72.30
C GLN A 467 117.11 -29.10 72.26
N THR A 468 117.74 -28.47 71.25
CA THR A 468 119.20 -28.33 71.18
C THR A 468 119.73 -27.42 72.30
N ILE A 469 119.02 -26.34 72.61
CA ILE A 469 119.32 -25.44 73.75
C ILE A 469 119.12 -26.20 75.07
N LYS A 470 118.03 -26.96 75.23
CA LYS A 470 117.72 -27.74 76.44
C LYS A 470 118.77 -28.83 76.72
N THR A 471 119.25 -29.53 75.70
CA THR A 471 120.33 -30.52 75.84
C THR A 471 121.69 -29.86 76.09
N ARG A 472 121.97 -28.68 75.51
CA ARG A 472 123.18 -27.90 75.84
C ARG A 472 123.15 -27.33 77.27
N TYR A 473 121.99 -26.88 77.76
CA TYR A 473 121.82 -26.38 79.13
C TYR A 473 122.07 -27.45 80.20
N GLN A 474 121.74 -28.71 79.91
CA GLN A 474 122.03 -29.83 80.82
C GLN A 474 123.52 -30.26 80.82
N ALA A 475 124.35 -29.71 79.93
CA ALA A 475 125.78 -30.03 79.81
C ALA A 475 126.72 -28.92 80.31
N ALA A 476 126.19 -27.76 80.74
CA ALA A 476 126.97 -26.52 80.94
C ALA A 476 126.85 -25.91 82.35
N ALA A 477 126.79 -26.73 83.40
CA ALA A 477 126.76 -26.25 84.79
C ALA A 477 128.17 -25.85 85.29
N LYS A 478 128.64 -24.64 84.95
CA LYS A 478 129.75 -23.91 85.62
C LYS A 478 129.89 -22.46 85.12
N SER A 479 130.31 -21.58 86.02
CA SER A 479 130.54 -20.13 85.85
C SER A 479 129.29 -19.23 85.79
N THR A 480 129.16 -18.46 86.88
CA THR A 480 128.84 -17.02 86.98
C THR A 480 129.23 -16.18 85.75
N GLU A 481 128.59 -15.04 85.41
CA GLU A 481 127.50 -14.20 85.98
C GLU A 481 126.84 -13.39 84.80
N ASP A 482 125.86 -12.49 84.87
CA ASP A 482 125.30 -11.62 85.94
C ASP A 482 123.82 -11.16 85.66
N CYS A 483 123.33 -10.18 86.45
CA CYS A 483 122.08 -9.40 86.52
C CYS A 483 121.30 -8.86 85.27
N ASP A 484 119.96 -8.89 85.40
CA ASP A 484 118.95 -7.78 85.23
C ASP A 484 118.70 -7.01 83.89
N ALA A 485 117.61 -6.24 83.70
CA ALA A 485 116.19 -6.39 84.12
C ALA A 485 115.25 -5.41 83.35
N HIS A 486 113.94 -5.61 83.53
CA HIS A 486 112.75 -4.94 82.96
C HIS A 486 112.68 -3.41 82.69
N LYS A 487 112.05 -3.10 81.54
CA LYS A 487 110.86 -2.21 81.28
C LYS A 487 110.76 -0.75 81.82
N ALA A 488 109.92 0.00 81.09
CA ALA A 488 109.14 1.19 81.50
C ALA A 488 109.92 2.52 81.66
N GLU A 489 109.31 3.71 81.63
CA GLU A 489 108.13 4.25 80.91
C GLU A 489 108.21 5.80 80.98
N ALA A 490 107.34 6.52 80.24
CA ALA A 490 107.39 7.96 79.96
C ALA A 490 107.66 8.92 81.15
N ALA A 491 108.41 10.01 80.87
CA ALA A 491 108.46 11.21 81.71
C ALA A 491 108.45 12.53 80.90
N SER A 492 107.48 13.38 81.26
CA SER A 492 107.36 14.85 81.14
C SER A 492 108.10 15.70 80.08
N ARG A 493 107.31 16.57 79.43
CA ARG A 493 107.77 17.87 78.90
C ARG A 493 107.80 18.92 80.02
N LEU A 494 108.79 19.82 80.04
CA LEU A 494 108.60 21.29 79.92
C LEU A 494 109.94 22.06 80.03
N GLU A 495 109.86 23.36 79.72
CA GLU A 495 110.91 24.41 79.84
C GLU A 495 112.08 24.41 78.82
N LEU A 496 112.57 25.58 78.38
CA LEU A 496 111.92 26.89 78.20
C LEU A 496 112.64 27.67 77.08
N ALA A 497 111.92 28.54 76.36
CA ALA A 497 112.47 29.25 75.20
C ALA A 497 113.31 30.49 75.58
N VAL A 498 114.65 30.35 75.66
CA VAL A 498 115.60 31.49 75.71
C VAL A 498 116.87 31.21 74.88
N LEU A 499 116.73 31.16 73.54
CA LEU A 499 117.86 31.38 72.62
C LEU A 499 117.39 31.79 71.20
N ILE A 500 116.61 32.87 71.17
CA ILE A 500 116.31 33.61 69.94
C ILE A 500 117.57 34.41 69.52
N GLN A 501 117.80 34.54 68.21
CA GLN A 501 118.81 35.42 67.57
C GLN A 501 120.32 35.12 67.82
N ALA A 502 120.87 34.15 67.07
CA ALA A 502 122.20 34.27 66.46
C ALA A 502 122.36 33.32 65.25
N LYS A 503 123.21 33.69 64.27
CA LYS A 503 123.62 32.89 63.09
C LYS A 503 122.54 32.53 62.04
N VAL A 504 122.23 33.51 61.18
CA VAL A 504 121.58 33.33 59.85
C VAL A 504 122.53 33.80 58.71
N ALA A 505 123.84 33.92 59.01
CA ALA A 505 124.87 34.33 58.06
C ALA A 505 126.19 33.59 58.34
N GLU A 506 127.00 33.43 57.28
CA GLU A 506 128.12 32.48 57.15
C GLU A 506 127.63 31.01 57.13
N CYS A 507 127.92 30.18 56.11
CA CYS A 507 128.91 30.31 55.04
C CYS A 507 128.29 30.19 53.63
N THR A 508 128.36 31.26 52.84
CA THR A 508 128.20 31.23 51.37
C THR A 508 129.56 31.40 50.70
N ALA A 509 130.32 30.30 50.48
CA ALA A 509 131.54 30.32 49.66
C ALA A 509 132.00 28.92 49.22
N LYS A 510 131.97 28.64 47.90
CA LYS A 510 132.82 27.68 47.14
C LYS A 510 132.64 26.17 47.47
N HIS A 511 132.76 25.22 46.52
CA HIS A 511 132.91 25.25 45.05
C HIS A 511 132.25 24.00 44.41
N ASP A 512 131.75 24.17 43.18
CA ASP A 512 131.73 23.26 42.02
C ASP A 512 131.18 21.81 42.06
N VAL A 513 130.07 21.61 41.31
CA VAL A 513 129.91 20.56 40.28
C VAL A 513 128.94 21.07 39.17
N PRO A 514 128.99 20.57 37.91
CA PRO A 514 128.58 21.37 36.75
C PRO A 514 127.25 20.95 36.07
N GLY A 515 126.57 21.93 35.47
CA GLY A 515 125.39 21.77 34.60
C GLY A 515 124.76 23.11 34.23
N GLU A 516 124.42 23.33 32.96
CA GLU A 516 124.09 24.65 32.37
C GLU A 516 122.98 25.43 33.11
N PHE A 517 123.34 26.58 33.71
CA PHE A 517 122.37 27.49 34.31
C PHE A 517 121.75 28.41 33.24
N ILE A 518 120.61 27.99 32.69
CA ILE A 518 119.77 28.82 31.81
C ILE A 518 119.40 30.11 32.55
N ARG A 519 119.64 31.28 31.94
CA ARG A 519 119.41 32.57 32.61
C ARG A 519 117.92 32.77 32.86
N MET A 520 117.58 33.34 34.02
CA MET A 520 116.18 33.67 34.40
C MET A 520 115.43 34.49 33.34
N SER A 521 116.12 35.29 32.53
CA SER A 521 115.53 36.02 31.39
C SER A 521 115.05 35.10 30.26
N GLN A 522 115.77 34.02 29.96
CA GLN A 522 115.36 33.01 28.98
C GLN A 522 114.20 32.18 29.54
N HIS A 523 114.31 31.75 30.80
CA HIS A 523 113.26 30.96 31.46
C HIS A 523 111.93 31.74 31.60
N LYS A 524 112.01 33.06 31.80
CA LYS A 524 110.86 33.97 31.71
C LYS A 524 110.35 34.12 30.28
N ALA A 525 111.21 34.32 29.28
CA ALA A 525 110.78 34.45 27.89
C ALA A 525 110.05 33.19 27.37
N GLU A 526 110.42 31.99 27.84
CA GLU A 526 109.68 30.75 27.51
C GLU A 526 108.34 30.64 28.25
N LEU A 527 108.24 31.11 29.50
CA LEU A 527 106.97 31.21 30.21
C LEU A 527 106.03 32.23 29.56
N ASP A 528 106.53 33.43 29.22
CA ASP A 528 105.77 34.47 28.52
C ASP A 528 105.31 33.97 27.13
N LYS A 529 106.16 33.21 26.42
CA LYS A 529 105.82 32.54 25.15
C LYS A 529 104.74 31.47 25.31
N MET A 530 104.83 30.59 26.31
CA MET A 530 103.80 29.57 26.56
C MET A 530 102.48 30.18 27.04
N ALA A 531 102.53 31.25 27.84
CA ALA A 531 101.35 32.03 28.21
C ALA A 531 100.67 32.63 26.97
N LEU A 532 101.44 33.21 26.04
CA LEU A 532 100.91 33.75 24.79
C LEU A 532 100.29 32.65 23.89
N GLN A 533 100.93 31.47 23.82
CA GLN A 533 100.42 30.32 23.07
C GLN A 533 99.10 29.80 23.67
N LEU A 534 99.01 29.67 24.99
CA LEU A 534 97.77 29.30 25.69
C LEU A 534 96.67 30.34 25.50
N GLN A 535 97.01 31.63 25.51
CA GLN A 535 96.05 32.71 25.28
C GLN A 535 95.53 32.71 23.84
N THR A 536 96.40 32.48 22.84
CA THR A 536 95.98 32.33 21.43
C THR A 536 95.08 31.11 21.25
N ALA A 537 95.44 29.97 21.85
CA ALA A 537 94.63 28.75 21.80
C ALA A 537 93.25 28.95 22.43
N HIS A 538 93.17 29.56 23.62
CA HIS A 538 91.90 29.89 24.27
C HIS A 538 91.02 30.82 23.40
N VAL A 539 91.62 31.80 22.71
CA VAL A 539 90.88 32.67 21.78
C VAL A 539 90.34 31.89 20.59
N GLN A 540 91.12 30.95 20.02
CA GLN A 540 90.65 30.10 18.92
C GLN A 540 89.55 29.12 19.36
N ASP A 541 89.71 28.44 20.49
CA ASP A 541 88.68 27.55 21.06
C ASP A 541 87.39 28.31 21.36
N LYS A 542 87.50 29.55 21.87
CA LYS A 542 86.34 30.42 22.10
C LYS A 542 85.63 30.76 20.78
N ILE A 543 86.36 31.15 19.75
CA ILE A 543 85.78 31.48 18.43
C ILE A 543 85.10 30.25 17.83
N GLN A 544 85.73 29.08 17.87
CA GLN A 544 85.13 27.83 17.39
C GLN A 544 83.87 27.44 18.18
N TRP A 545 83.84 27.70 19.49
CA TRP A 545 82.64 27.50 20.30
C TRP A 545 81.51 28.48 19.92
N GLU A 546 81.81 29.77 19.77
CA GLU A 546 80.83 30.80 19.38
C GLU A 546 80.27 30.54 17.96
N ASP A 547 81.10 30.13 17.00
CA ASP A 547 80.66 29.78 15.64
C ASP A 547 79.85 28.48 15.60
N ASN A 548 80.20 27.48 16.43
CA ASN A 548 79.38 26.26 16.54
C ASN A 548 78.04 26.51 17.24
N GLN A 549 77.98 27.44 18.21
CA GLN A 549 76.70 27.87 18.81
C GLN A 549 75.83 28.63 17.80
N LYS A 550 76.40 29.54 16.99
CA LYS A 550 75.68 30.19 15.89
C LYS A 550 75.11 29.18 14.91
N ARG A 551 75.96 28.30 14.35
CA ARG A 551 75.54 27.34 13.32
C ARG A 551 74.40 26.45 13.82
N LEU A 552 74.46 25.99 15.08
CA LEU A 552 73.40 25.19 15.70
C LEU A 552 72.09 25.98 15.94
N LEU A 553 72.15 27.30 16.14
CA LEU A 553 70.98 28.18 16.18
C LEU A 553 70.42 28.48 14.79
N ASP A 554 71.28 28.65 13.78
CA ASP A 554 70.89 28.86 12.38
C ASP A 554 70.22 27.60 11.81
N ASP A 555 70.81 26.42 12.01
CA ASP A 555 70.22 25.10 11.68
C ASP A 555 68.83 24.93 12.34
N ARG A 556 68.67 25.41 13.58
CA ARG A 556 67.40 25.36 14.32
C ARG A 556 66.36 26.34 13.77
N LEU A 557 66.79 27.53 13.31
CA LEU A 557 65.92 28.51 12.67
C LEU A 557 65.44 28.02 11.30
N ASP A 558 66.30 27.35 10.52
CA ASP A 558 65.90 26.78 9.23
C ASP A 558 64.99 25.55 9.37
N SER A 559 65.17 24.69 10.38
CA SER A 559 64.17 23.67 10.75
C SER A 559 62.80 24.32 11.01
N LEU A 560 62.73 25.33 11.89
CA LEU A 560 61.49 26.02 12.23
C LEU A 560 60.86 26.77 11.04
N ARG A 561 61.66 27.25 10.09
CA ARG A 561 61.17 27.82 8.82
C ARG A 561 60.53 26.76 7.94
N THR A 562 61.19 25.62 7.74
CA THR A 562 60.62 24.51 6.94
C THR A 562 59.35 23.95 7.57
N GLU A 563 59.32 23.77 8.89
CA GLU A 563 58.10 23.42 9.64
C GLU A 563 56.98 24.44 9.39
N MET A 564 57.24 25.73 9.61
CA MET A 564 56.26 26.81 9.37
C MET A 564 55.73 26.80 7.92
N ASP A 565 56.57 26.55 6.93
CA ASP A 565 56.15 26.54 5.53
C ASP A 565 55.37 25.27 5.17
N THR A 566 55.63 24.12 5.81
CA THR A 566 54.74 22.94 5.70
C THR A 566 53.36 23.19 6.34
N TRP A 567 53.29 23.88 7.48
CA TRP A 567 52.01 24.27 8.09
C TRP A 567 51.22 25.25 7.20
N LYS A 568 51.89 26.18 6.50
CA LYS A 568 51.23 27.05 5.51
C LYS A 568 50.69 26.27 4.32
N ALA A 569 51.44 25.28 3.82
CA ALA A 569 51.00 24.42 2.73
C ALA A 569 49.74 23.63 3.12
N GLN A 570 49.77 22.94 4.27
CA GLN A 570 48.61 22.22 4.82
C GLN A 570 47.40 23.13 5.03
N LEU A 571 47.58 24.33 5.59
CA LEU A 571 46.49 25.29 5.77
C LEU A 571 45.91 25.78 4.43
N SER A 572 46.71 25.85 3.37
CA SER A 572 46.22 26.20 2.03
C SER A 572 45.46 25.05 1.36
N GLU A 573 45.87 23.81 1.61
CA GLU A 573 45.26 22.59 1.08
C GLU A 573 43.91 22.29 1.77
N GLU A 574 43.86 22.38 3.10
CA GLU A 574 42.64 22.38 3.92
C GLU A 574 41.65 23.46 3.45
N LYS A 575 42.14 24.68 3.14
CA LYS A 575 41.28 25.74 2.62
C LYS A 575 40.69 25.37 1.26
N VAL A 576 41.45 24.77 0.34
CA VAL A 576 40.92 24.32 -0.96
C VAL A 576 39.86 23.24 -0.75
N GLN A 577 40.12 22.23 0.08
CA GLN A 577 39.13 21.18 0.39
C GLN A 577 37.85 21.76 1.03
N ARG A 578 37.98 22.74 1.93
CA ARG A 578 36.86 23.47 2.53
C ARG A 578 36.05 24.27 1.51
N ASP A 579 36.73 24.91 0.55
CA ASP A 579 36.10 25.69 -0.52
C ASP A 579 35.40 24.76 -1.54
N GLU A 580 35.97 23.59 -1.83
CA GLU A 580 35.36 22.51 -2.64
C GLU A 580 34.13 21.89 -1.98
N LEU A 581 34.21 21.53 -0.69
CA LEU A 581 33.07 21.04 0.09
C LEU A 581 31.94 22.09 0.18
N GLN A 582 32.29 23.37 0.31
CA GLN A 582 31.31 24.46 0.29
C GLN A 582 30.65 24.59 -1.11
N ALA A 583 31.39 24.39 -2.20
CA ALA A 583 30.84 24.36 -3.55
C ALA A 583 29.92 23.14 -3.79
N ALA A 584 30.30 21.95 -3.32
CA ALA A 584 29.49 20.74 -3.39
C ALA A 584 28.18 20.89 -2.61
N LEU A 585 28.22 21.43 -1.39
CA LEU A 585 27.02 21.70 -0.58
C LEU A 585 26.07 22.70 -1.25
N MET A 586 26.61 23.73 -1.90
CA MET A 586 25.80 24.68 -2.71
C MET A 586 25.19 24.02 -3.96
N HIS A 587 25.88 23.05 -4.57
CA HIS A 587 25.35 22.27 -5.69
C HIS A 587 24.20 21.34 -5.27
N GLU A 588 24.36 20.60 -4.17
CA GLU A 588 23.29 19.76 -3.61
C GLU A 588 22.09 20.61 -3.16
N HIS A 589 22.33 21.76 -2.52
CA HIS A 589 21.24 22.68 -2.17
C HIS A 589 20.48 23.18 -3.40
N LYS A 590 21.19 23.43 -4.51
CA LYS A 590 20.54 23.76 -5.79
C LYS A 590 19.73 22.58 -6.33
N LEU A 591 20.28 21.37 -6.36
CA LEU A 591 19.54 20.18 -6.81
C LEU A 591 18.27 19.95 -5.98
N HIS A 592 18.30 20.20 -4.67
CA HIS A 592 17.11 20.15 -3.82
C HIS A 592 16.06 21.23 -4.14
N MET A 593 16.46 22.42 -4.60
CA MET A 593 15.53 23.44 -5.07
C MET A 593 14.98 23.12 -6.46
N ASP A 594 15.85 22.79 -7.43
CA ASP A 594 15.47 22.40 -8.80
C ASP A 594 14.54 21.15 -8.81
N THR A 595 14.66 20.25 -7.83
CA THR A 595 13.74 19.09 -7.67
C THR A 595 12.45 19.45 -6.95
N ARG A 596 12.48 20.38 -5.98
CA ARG A 596 11.27 20.88 -5.32
C ARG A 596 10.38 21.67 -6.29
N GLU A 597 10.97 22.55 -7.09
CA GLU A 597 10.25 23.34 -8.10
C GLU A 597 9.49 22.41 -9.08
N ARG A 598 10.14 21.34 -9.55
CA ARG A 598 9.49 20.30 -10.37
C ARG A 598 8.35 19.54 -9.68
N LEU A 599 8.42 19.35 -8.36
CA LEU A 599 7.33 18.72 -7.60
C LEU A 599 6.14 19.68 -7.45
N ASP A 600 6.42 20.97 -7.23
CA ASP A 600 5.40 22.02 -7.16
C ASP A 600 4.75 22.26 -8.56
N GLU A 601 5.52 22.24 -9.65
CA GLU A 601 5.03 22.19 -11.04
C GLU A 601 4.13 20.96 -11.28
N GLN A 602 4.56 19.76 -10.87
CA GLN A 602 3.78 18.54 -11.05
C GLN A 602 2.47 18.56 -10.23
N ALA A 603 2.50 19.15 -9.03
CA ALA A 603 1.30 19.34 -8.20
C ALA A 603 0.33 20.33 -8.85
N MET A 604 0.83 21.46 -9.38
CA MET A 604 0.03 22.43 -10.11
C MET A 604 -0.59 21.83 -11.39
N ALA A 605 0.17 21.03 -12.16
CA ALA A 605 -0.33 20.34 -13.33
C ALA A 605 -1.44 19.31 -13.00
N LYS A 606 -1.30 18.57 -11.89
CA LYS A 606 -2.35 17.67 -11.37
C LYS A 606 -3.61 18.44 -10.97
N THR A 607 -3.47 19.58 -10.28
CA THR A 607 -4.60 20.44 -9.90
C THR A 607 -5.37 20.95 -11.13
N ILE A 608 -4.66 21.39 -12.18
CA ILE A 608 -5.28 21.85 -13.44
C ILE A 608 -6.03 20.71 -14.16
N LEU A 609 -5.50 19.49 -14.15
CA LEU A 609 -6.19 18.32 -14.70
C LEU A 609 -7.47 17.99 -13.91
N VAL A 610 -7.40 17.97 -12.57
CA VAL A 610 -8.59 17.73 -11.72
C VAL A 610 -9.64 18.83 -11.91
N GLN A 611 -9.23 20.09 -12.04
CA GLN A 611 -10.16 21.19 -12.35
C GLN A 611 -10.86 20.99 -13.70
N ARG A 612 -10.13 20.58 -14.75
CA ARG A 612 -10.72 20.28 -16.06
C ARG A 612 -11.67 19.08 -16.04
N ASP A 613 -11.34 18.01 -15.32
CA ASP A 613 -12.24 16.87 -15.18
C ASP A 613 -13.53 17.28 -14.46
N VAL A 614 -13.43 18.09 -13.39
CA VAL A 614 -14.60 18.64 -12.69
C VAL A 614 -15.41 19.56 -13.61
N GLU A 615 -14.78 20.42 -14.40
CA GLU A 615 -15.45 21.28 -15.38
C GLU A 615 -16.21 20.46 -16.45
N MET A 616 -15.60 19.40 -17.01
CA MET A 616 -16.28 18.50 -17.95
C MET A 616 -17.45 17.75 -17.30
N HIS A 617 -17.31 17.26 -16.07
CA HIS A 617 -18.41 16.60 -15.37
C HIS A 617 -19.56 17.58 -15.06
N VAL A 618 -19.25 18.83 -14.69
CA VAL A 618 -20.27 19.89 -14.49
C VAL A 618 -20.97 20.24 -15.81
N GLN A 619 -20.23 20.34 -16.92
CA GLN A 619 -20.82 20.56 -18.25
C GLN A 619 -21.73 19.40 -18.67
N SER A 620 -21.28 18.15 -18.53
CA SER A 620 -22.08 16.96 -18.85
C SER A 620 -23.36 16.86 -17.98
N ILE A 621 -23.27 17.18 -16.69
CA ILE A 621 -24.44 17.26 -15.80
C ILE A 621 -25.39 18.40 -16.21
N HIS A 622 -24.86 19.53 -16.70
CA HIS A 622 -25.67 20.63 -17.22
C HIS A 622 -26.41 20.24 -18.51
N GLU A 623 -25.70 19.64 -19.47
CA GLU A 623 -26.28 19.13 -20.72
C GLU A 623 -27.38 18.10 -20.46
N LEU A 624 -27.13 17.12 -19.57
CA LEU A 624 -28.13 16.13 -19.15
C LEU A 624 -29.36 16.79 -18.53
N ARG A 625 -29.20 17.82 -17.68
CA ARG A 625 -30.33 18.59 -17.13
C ARG A 625 -31.09 19.33 -18.21
N THR A 626 -30.42 20.02 -19.14
CA THR A 626 -31.09 20.75 -20.23
C THR A 626 -31.86 19.81 -21.15
N ASN A 627 -31.30 18.64 -21.47
CA ASN A 627 -31.97 17.61 -22.25
C ASN A 627 -33.17 17.02 -21.51
N GLN A 628 -33.07 16.84 -20.19
CA GLN A 628 -34.19 16.38 -19.36
C GLN A 628 -35.33 17.41 -19.29
N THR A 629 -35.03 18.72 -19.17
CA THR A 629 -36.07 19.76 -19.25
C THR A 629 -36.71 19.83 -20.63
N VAL A 630 -35.92 19.81 -21.72
CA VAL A 630 -36.48 19.82 -23.09
C VAL A 630 -37.36 18.59 -23.36
N ALA A 631 -36.98 17.41 -22.85
CA ALA A 631 -37.81 16.21 -22.92
C ALA A 631 -39.10 16.34 -22.09
N SER A 632 -39.03 16.94 -20.89
CA SER A 632 -40.20 17.22 -20.04
C SER A 632 -41.16 18.19 -20.73
N ASP A 633 -40.67 19.30 -21.26
CA ASP A 633 -41.48 20.33 -21.92
C ASP A 633 -42.13 19.79 -23.21
N ALA A 634 -41.39 18.96 -23.97
CA ALA A 634 -41.93 18.27 -25.14
C ALA A 634 -43.00 17.21 -24.79
N LEU A 635 -42.97 16.63 -23.59
CA LEU A 635 -44.02 15.75 -23.08
C LEU A 635 -45.23 16.54 -22.58
N LEU A 636 -45.01 17.65 -21.86
CA LEU A 636 -46.08 18.55 -21.40
C LEU A 636 -46.85 19.17 -22.57
N SER A 637 -46.16 19.65 -23.62
CA SER A 637 -46.82 20.15 -24.84
C SER A 637 -47.72 19.09 -25.49
N LYS A 638 -47.22 17.86 -25.65
CA LYS A 638 -48.01 16.72 -26.18
C LYS A 638 -49.17 16.31 -25.28
N LEU A 639 -49.15 16.67 -24.00
CA LEU A 639 -50.24 16.46 -23.06
C LEU A 639 -51.32 17.53 -23.27
N CYS A 640 -50.93 18.81 -23.39
CA CYS A 640 -51.83 19.91 -23.75
C CYS A 640 -52.49 19.70 -25.14
N ASP A 641 -51.74 19.23 -26.13
CA ASP A 641 -52.27 18.89 -27.48
C ASP A 641 -53.32 17.77 -27.40
N LYS A 642 -53.11 16.80 -26.50
CA LYS A 642 -54.07 15.72 -26.24
C LYS A 642 -55.30 16.20 -25.49
N ASP A 643 -55.16 17.06 -24.49
CA ASP A 643 -56.28 17.62 -23.74
C ASP A 643 -57.17 18.52 -24.64
N ALA A 644 -56.56 19.31 -25.52
CA ALA A 644 -57.27 20.06 -26.56
C ALA A 644 -58.00 19.14 -27.56
N SER A 645 -57.36 18.03 -27.95
CA SER A 645 -57.99 17.01 -28.79
C SER A 645 -59.16 16.32 -28.07
N LEU A 646 -59.03 16.06 -26.77
CA LEU A 646 -60.08 15.46 -25.92
C LEU A 646 -61.29 16.39 -25.79
N ALA A 647 -61.05 17.69 -25.58
CA ALA A 647 -62.09 18.72 -25.56
C ALA A 647 -62.85 18.78 -26.90
N SER A 648 -62.13 18.77 -28.04
CA SER A 648 -62.76 18.75 -29.37
C SER A 648 -63.57 17.47 -29.63
N LEU A 649 -63.14 16.33 -29.10
CA LEU A 649 -63.91 15.07 -29.18
C LEU A 649 -65.15 15.09 -28.27
N GLN A 650 -65.05 15.69 -27.07
CA GLN A 650 -66.21 15.87 -26.17
C GLN A 650 -67.25 16.83 -26.76
N GLU A 651 -66.82 17.93 -27.39
CA GLU A 651 -67.71 18.85 -28.10
C GLU A 651 -68.40 18.16 -29.28
N LYS A 652 -67.66 17.41 -30.11
CA LYS A 652 -68.24 16.60 -31.19
C LYS A 652 -69.23 15.55 -30.68
N LEU A 653 -68.94 14.88 -29.57
CA LEU A 653 -69.83 13.92 -28.93
C LEU A 653 -71.12 14.58 -28.40
N HIS A 654 -71.01 15.79 -27.85
CA HIS A 654 -72.17 16.55 -27.41
C HIS A 654 -73.04 16.97 -28.61
N VAL A 655 -72.43 17.46 -29.70
CA VAL A 655 -73.13 17.81 -30.94
C VAL A 655 -73.83 16.58 -31.56
N THR A 656 -73.21 15.40 -31.58
CA THR A 656 -73.87 14.18 -32.08
C THR A 656 -74.97 13.67 -31.16
N GLN A 657 -74.85 13.81 -29.84
CA GLN A 657 -75.95 13.51 -28.91
C GLN A 657 -77.15 14.46 -29.10
N VAL A 658 -76.91 15.75 -29.35
CA VAL A 658 -77.96 16.74 -29.63
C VAL A 658 -78.64 16.47 -30.98
N THR A 659 -77.90 16.17 -32.04
CA THR A 659 -78.53 15.80 -33.33
C THR A 659 -79.24 14.44 -33.25
N GLN A 660 -78.68 13.44 -32.56
CA GLN A 660 -79.35 12.15 -32.37
C GLN A 660 -80.66 12.28 -31.59
N THR A 661 -80.71 13.09 -30.53
CA THR A 661 -81.96 13.35 -29.79
C THR A 661 -82.97 14.16 -30.62
N SER A 662 -82.51 15.10 -31.46
CA SER A 662 -83.37 15.80 -32.43
C SER A 662 -83.97 14.85 -33.46
N ILE A 663 -83.15 13.97 -34.06
CA ILE A 663 -83.59 12.97 -35.05
C ILE A 663 -84.58 11.98 -34.41
N LEU A 664 -84.32 11.50 -33.20
CA LEU A 664 -85.24 10.62 -32.47
C LEU A 664 -86.57 11.31 -32.13
N SER A 665 -86.57 12.62 -31.84
CA SER A 665 -87.81 13.38 -31.60
C SER A 665 -88.63 13.58 -32.88
N GLN A 666 -87.97 13.86 -34.01
CA GLN A 666 -88.62 14.00 -35.31
C GLN A 666 -89.17 12.65 -35.80
N ALA A 667 -88.36 11.58 -35.76
CA ALA A 667 -88.79 10.23 -36.13
C ALA A 667 -89.98 9.77 -35.27
N LYS A 668 -90.01 10.12 -33.98
CA LYS A 668 -91.17 9.83 -33.11
C LYS A 668 -92.43 10.59 -33.55
N ALA A 669 -92.32 11.84 -33.98
CA ALA A 669 -93.45 12.60 -34.51
C ALA A 669 -93.96 12.01 -35.85
N GLU A 670 -93.05 11.60 -36.73
CA GLU A 670 -93.37 10.95 -38.01
C GLU A 670 -94.00 9.56 -37.82
N PHE A 671 -93.53 8.78 -36.83
CA PHE A 671 -94.16 7.50 -36.46
C PHE A 671 -95.57 7.71 -35.90
N SER A 672 -95.79 8.65 -34.97
CA SER A 672 -97.14 8.94 -34.46
C SER A 672 -98.08 9.51 -35.53
N ALA A 673 -97.57 10.19 -36.55
CA ALA A 673 -98.37 10.59 -37.71
C ALA A 673 -98.81 9.36 -38.55
N LYS A 674 -97.90 8.41 -38.81
CA LYS A 674 -98.22 7.15 -39.52
C LYS A 674 -99.12 6.23 -38.70
N GLU A 675 -98.98 6.18 -37.38
CA GLU A 675 -99.86 5.45 -36.47
C GLU A 675 -101.31 5.97 -36.53
N LEU A 676 -101.46 7.29 -36.67
CA LEU A 676 -102.77 7.94 -36.86
C LEU A 676 -103.34 7.72 -38.28
N GLU A 677 -102.49 7.65 -39.31
CA GLU A 677 -102.89 7.25 -40.67
C GLU A 677 -103.35 5.78 -40.72
N TRP A 678 -102.57 4.86 -40.13
CA TRP A 678 -102.89 3.42 -40.10
C TRP A 678 -104.15 3.12 -39.28
N THR A 679 -104.37 3.81 -38.15
CA THR A 679 -105.64 3.66 -37.42
C THR A 679 -106.83 4.21 -38.21
N GLY A 680 -106.65 5.27 -39.01
CA GLY A 680 -107.62 5.69 -40.03
C GLY A 680 -107.91 4.60 -41.07
N GLN A 681 -106.88 3.99 -41.66
CA GLN A 681 -107.03 2.90 -42.63
C GLN A 681 -107.69 1.65 -42.02
N VAL A 682 -107.36 1.29 -40.77
CA VAL A 682 -107.99 0.18 -40.05
C VAL A 682 -109.46 0.44 -39.77
N THR A 683 -109.85 1.66 -39.37
CA THR A 683 -111.28 2.00 -39.18
C THR A 683 -112.06 2.02 -40.49
N GLU A 684 -111.47 2.46 -41.60
CA GLU A 684 -112.10 2.36 -42.93
C GLU A 684 -112.24 0.90 -43.41
N LEU A 685 -111.28 0.03 -43.08
CA LEU A 685 -111.35 -1.40 -43.36
C LEU A 685 -112.38 -2.11 -42.48
N GLN A 686 -112.47 -1.78 -41.19
CA GLN A 686 -113.49 -2.33 -40.29
C GLN A 686 -114.90 -1.98 -40.79
N ALA A 687 -115.15 -0.72 -41.14
CA ALA A 687 -116.44 -0.30 -41.72
C ALA A 687 -116.79 -1.08 -43.01
N LYS A 688 -115.81 -1.46 -43.83
CA LYS A 688 -116.03 -2.33 -45.01
C LYS A 688 -116.31 -3.77 -44.63
N VAL A 689 -115.67 -4.30 -43.59
CA VAL A 689 -116.00 -5.62 -43.02
C VAL A 689 -117.42 -5.63 -42.48
N ASP A 690 -117.84 -4.61 -41.73
CA ASP A 690 -119.18 -4.52 -41.16
C ASP A 690 -120.28 -4.41 -42.24
N VAL A 691 -120.02 -3.71 -43.34
CA VAL A 691 -120.89 -3.68 -44.52
C VAL A 691 -120.98 -5.07 -45.17
N LEU A 692 -119.85 -5.75 -45.43
CA LEU A 692 -119.83 -7.09 -46.02
C LEU A 692 -120.49 -8.13 -45.11
N THR A 693 -120.34 -8.02 -43.79
CA THR A 693 -121.00 -8.90 -42.80
C THR A 693 -122.51 -8.71 -42.82
N ASN A 694 -123.01 -7.47 -42.92
CA ASN A 694 -124.44 -7.21 -43.12
C ASN A 694 -124.93 -7.74 -44.47
N GLU A 695 -124.15 -7.61 -45.54
CA GLU A 695 -124.52 -8.12 -46.88
C GLU A 695 -124.61 -9.67 -46.89
N ILE A 696 -123.68 -10.36 -46.23
CA ILE A 696 -123.75 -11.81 -45.99
C ILE A 696 -124.97 -12.18 -45.14
N HIS A 697 -125.30 -11.41 -44.11
CA HIS A 697 -126.48 -11.67 -43.28
C HIS A 697 -127.79 -11.53 -44.07
N VAL A 698 -127.91 -10.49 -44.91
CA VAL A 698 -129.05 -10.29 -45.81
C VAL A 698 -129.15 -11.42 -46.84
N GLN A 699 -128.04 -11.87 -47.44
CA GLN A 699 -128.03 -13.02 -48.35
C GLN A 699 -128.43 -14.33 -47.64
N THR A 700 -128.01 -14.52 -46.39
CA THR A 700 -128.37 -15.70 -45.58
C THR A 700 -129.88 -15.73 -45.28
N LEU A 701 -130.47 -14.59 -44.91
CA LEU A 701 -131.92 -14.47 -44.73
C LEU A 701 -132.69 -14.70 -46.04
N ALA A 702 -132.20 -14.18 -47.16
CA ALA A 702 -132.80 -14.41 -48.47
C ALA A 702 -132.71 -15.89 -48.92
N HIS A 703 -131.67 -16.62 -48.49
CA HIS A 703 -131.55 -18.06 -48.74
C HIS A 703 -132.57 -18.85 -47.91
N ALA A 704 -132.76 -18.51 -46.63
CA ALA A 704 -133.79 -19.13 -45.78
C ALA A 704 -135.22 -18.87 -46.33
N GLU A 705 -135.51 -17.62 -46.75
CA GLU A 705 -136.77 -17.27 -47.44
C GLU A 705 -136.99 -18.02 -48.77
N SER A 706 -135.91 -18.53 -49.39
CA SER A 706 -135.95 -19.36 -50.58
C SER A 706 -136.20 -20.83 -50.23
N GLU A 707 -135.54 -21.35 -49.20
CA GLU A 707 -135.72 -22.74 -48.73
C GLU A 707 -137.15 -22.98 -48.20
N ASP A 708 -137.72 -22.04 -47.44
CA ASP A 708 -139.13 -22.11 -47.02
C ASP A 708 -140.09 -22.16 -48.23
N LYS A 709 -139.80 -21.40 -49.30
CA LYS A 709 -140.60 -21.44 -50.54
C LYS A 709 -140.41 -22.74 -51.32
N VAL A 710 -139.21 -23.33 -51.31
CA VAL A 710 -138.97 -24.66 -51.90
C VAL A 710 -139.81 -25.71 -51.16
N HIS A 711 -139.76 -25.76 -49.83
CA HIS A 711 -140.57 -26.69 -49.04
C HIS A 711 -142.08 -26.48 -49.21
N GLN A 712 -142.54 -25.23 -49.36
CA GLN A 712 -143.94 -24.94 -49.66
C GLN A 712 -144.36 -25.46 -51.05
N LEU A 713 -143.49 -25.33 -52.06
CA LEU A 713 -143.72 -25.87 -53.40
C LEU A 713 -143.64 -27.41 -53.45
N GLU A 714 -142.74 -28.03 -52.68
CA GLU A 714 -142.67 -29.49 -52.54
C GLU A 714 -143.98 -30.06 -51.96
N ALA A 715 -144.52 -29.41 -50.91
CA ALA A 715 -145.78 -29.80 -50.29
C ALA A 715 -147.00 -29.64 -51.22
N ASP A 716 -147.00 -28.64 -52.11
CA ASP A 716 -148.03 -28.47 -53.13
C ASP A 716 -147.89 -29.51 -54.28
N VAL A 717 -146.66 -29.82 -54.70
CA VAL A 717 -146.37 -30.86 -55.72
C VAL A 717 -146.80 -32.24 -55.24
N ASP A 718 -146.52 -32.61 -53.98
CA ASP A 718 -146.99 -33.90 -53.45
C ASP A 718 -148.52 -33.94 -53.23
N ARG A 719 -149.17 -32.80 -52.97
CA ARG A 719 -150.65 -32.72 -52.98
C ARG A 719 -151.21 -32.98 -54.39
N TRP A 720 -150.64 -32.34 -55.42
CA TRP A 720 -151.05 -32.58 -56.81
C TRP A 720 -150.77 -34.01 -57.29
N ARG A 721 -149.72 -34.67 -56.77
CA ARG A 721 -149.46 -36.10 -57.03
C ARG A 721 -150.55 -36.97 -56.42
N GLN A 722 -150.93 -36.74 -55.16
CA GLN A 722 -152.05 -37.46 -54.52
C GLN A 722 -153.36 -37.25 -55.30
N GLU A 723 -153.66 -36.02 -55.72
CA GLU A 723 -154.82 -35.74 -56.57
C GLU A 723 -154.76 -36.46 -57.92
N ALA A 724 -153.58 -36.53 -58.57
CA ALA A 724 -153.40 -37.24 -59.83
C ALA A 724 -153.61 -38.77 -59.69
N ASP A 725 -153.09 -39.37 -58.63
CA ASP A 725 -153.28 -40.80 -58.34
C ASP A 725 -154.73 -41.12 -57.96
N GLN A 726 -155.38 -40.26 -57.18
CA GLN A 726 -156.82 -40.36 -56.86
C GLN A 726 -157.66 -40.36 -58.15
N ASN A 727 -157.36 -39.43 -59.08
CA ASN A 727 -157.99 -39.37 -60.39
C ASN A 727 -157.72 -40.61 -61.25
N GLN A 728 -156.53 -41.22 -61.19
CA GLN A 728 -156.26 -42.49 -61.89
C GLN A 728 -157.13 -43.63 -61.35
N VAL A 729 -157.32 -43.72 -60.02
CA VAL A 729 -158.17 -44.74 -59.37
C VAL A 729 -159.64 -44.56 -59.77
N GLU A 730 -160.16 -43.33 -59.78
CA GLU A 730 -161.52 -43.06 -60.27
C GLU A 730 -161.71 -43.42 -61.75
N LEU A 731 -160.74 -43.04 -62.60
CA LEU A 731 -160.78 -43.32 -64.04
C LEU A 731 -160.67 -44.82 -64.33
N ALA A 732 -159.93 -45.57 -63.51
CA ALA A 732 -159.91 -47.04 -63.53
C ALA A 732 -161.27 -47.64 -63.14
N ASN A 733 -161.91 -47.14 -62.08
CA ASN A 733 -163.26 -47.56 -61.66
C ASN A 733 -164.33 -47.25 -62.72
N LEU A 734 -164.27 -46.10 -63.38
CA LEU A 734 -165.15 -45.76 -64.50
C LEU A 734 -164.92 -46.68 -65.71
N ARG A 735 -163.66 -47.01 -66.03
CA ARG A 735 -163.32 -48.02 -67.06
C ARG A 735 -163.87 -49.41 -66.69
N LEU A 736 -163.87 -49.80 -65.41
CA LEU A 736 -164.45 -51.07 -64.95
C LEU A 736 -165.98 -51.09 -65.13
N LYS A 737 -166.69 -50.04 -64.67
CA LYS A 737 -168.15 -49.89 -64.89
C LYS A 737 -168.50 -49.93 -66.38
N LYS A 738 -167.73 -49.24 -67.25
CA LYS A 738 -167.93 -49.28 -68.71
C LYS A 738 -167.81 -50.70 -69.28
N ARG A 739 -166.87 -51.52 -68.79
CA ARG A 739 -166.74 -52.93 -69.21
C ARG A 739 -167.91 -53.78 -68.74
N GLN A 740 -168.41 -53.58 -67.52
CA GLN A 740 -169.61 -54.30 -67.02
C GLN A 740 -170.83 -53.97 -67.89
N ILE A 741 -171.12 -52.68 -68.11
CA ILE A 741 -172.25 -52.24 -68.94
C ILE A 741 -172.13 -52.79 -70.37
N LYS A 742 -170.93 -52.79 -70.97
CA LYS A 742 -170.72 -53.38 -72.31
C LYS A 742 -171.11 -54.86 -72.35
N ARG A 743 -170.66 -55.67 -71.38
CA ARG A 743 -171.03 -57.10 -71.30
C ARG A 743 -172.53 -57.31 -71.15
N THR A 744 -173.20 -56.49 -70.33
CA THR A 744 -174.66 -56.59 -70.14
C THR A 744 -175.44 -56.22 -71.40
N LEU A 745 -174.92 -55.31 -72.23
CA LEU A 745 -175.49 -55.00 -73.55
C LEU A 745 -175.18 -56.09 -74.59
N GLU A 746 -173.99 -56.69 -74.53
CA GLU A 746 -173.59 -57.82 -75.39
C GLU A 746 -174.49 -59.04 -75.13
N THR A 747 -174.69 -59.47 -73.88
CA THR A 747 -175.61 -60.59 -73.58
C THR A 747 -177.06 -60.30 -74.00
N LYS A 748 -177.52 -59.04 -73.90
CA LYS A 748 -178.87 -58.67 -74.38
C LYS A 748 -178.97 -58.64 -75.90
N LEU A 749 -177.89 -58.34 -76.61
CA LEU A 749 -177.85 -58.45 -78.06
C LEU A 749 -177.92 -59.92 -78.50
N ASP A 750 -177.22 -60.81 -77.79
CA ASP A 750 -177.27 -62.26 -78.04
C ASP A 750 -178.66 -62.86 -77.73
N GLU A 751 -179.35 -62.41 -76.67
CA GLU A 751 -180.76 -62.75 -76.39
C GLU A 751 -181.71 -62.31 -77.52
N VAL A 752 -181.50 -61.09 -78.06
CA VAL A 752 -182.28 -60.56 -79.20
C VAL A 752 -181.98 -61.32 -80.49
N HIS A 753 -180.72 -61.68 -80.75
CA HIS A 753 -180.36 -62.52 -81.89
C HIS A 753 -180.97 -63.92 -81.78
N ALA A 754 -180.86 -64.58 -80.62
CA ALA A 754 -181.43 -65.92 -80.42
C ALA A 754 -182.96 -65.94 -80.60
N THR A 755 -183.67 -64.94 -80.09
CA THR A 755 -185.12 -64.82 -80.28
C THR A 755 -185.51 -64.44 -81.72
N THR A 756 -184.70 -63.63 -82.42
CA THR A 756 -184.93 -63.27 -83.83
C THR A 756 -184.70 -64.47 -84.75
N THR A 757 -183.61 -65.24 -84.57
CA THR A 757 -183.36 -66.46 -85.36
C THR A 757 -184.47 -67.49 -85.14
N HIS A 758 -184.92 -67.70 -83.89
CA HIS A 758 -186.03 -68.61 -83.62
C HIS A 758 -187.35 -68.16 -84.29
N ALA A 759 -187.60 -66.85 -84.41
CA ALA A 759 -188.73 -66.33 -85.16
C ALA A 759 -188.57 -66.53 -86.68
N GLN A 760 -187.36 -66.35 -87.22
CA GLN A 760 -187.04 -66.54 -88.63
C GLN A 760 -187.20 -68.01 -89.07
N ASP A 761 -186.68 -68.96 -88.28
CA ASP A 761 -186.82 -70.40 -88.53
C ASP A 761 -188.28 -70.86 -88.48
N LYS A 762 -189.10 -70.20 -87.64
CA LYS A 762 -190.54 -70.47 -87.52
C LYS A 762 -191.36 -69.93 -88.69
N TRP A 763 -190.86 -68.90 -89.39
CA TRP A 763 -191.45 -68.40 -90.63
C TRP A 763 -191.08 -69.27 -91.83
N ASN A 764 -189.84 -69.76 -91.91
CA ASN A 764 -189.36 -70.70 -92.95
C ASN A 764 -189.98 -72.12 -92.86
N HIS A 765 -190.94 -72.35 -91.96
CA HIS A 765 -191.65 -73.62 -91.76
C HIS A 765 -193.14 -73.55 -92.12
N GLN A 766 -193.58 -72.48 -92.80
CA GLN A 766 -194.94 -72.26 -93.29
C GLN A 766 -194.96 -72.02 -94.82
#